data_AF-A0A351YES9-F1
#
_entry.id   AF-A0A351YES9-F1
#
_cell.length_a   1.000
_cell.length_b   1.000
_cell.length_c   1.000
_cell.angle_alpha   90.00
_cell.angle_beta   90.00
_cell.angle_gamma   90.00
#
_symmetry.space_group_name_H-M   'P 1'
#
loop_
_entity.id
_entity.type
_entity.pdbx_description
1 polymer ?
#
loop_
_entity_poly.entity_id
_entity_poly.type
_entity_poly.pdbx_seq_one_letter_code
_entity_poly.pdbx_strand_id
1 'polypeptide(L)'
;MKSIHLKILALGLLMAGFVHVNAQTFAVRTDGQHLSYVKDSRGNRLLDYSTCGYRNSNVDIPSVKGAVFVSHREGDNSERIQRALDYVASLKPDANGFRGAVLLDKGTFELSEPLRIKASGVVLRGVSKKETVLKKNGVDRCALIYIEGINDCKEAGTTNIVSDYVPVNALTFDVASGTGLQVGDRVMIYRPCTKEWIASLGCEIFGGGISALGWKAGDVDLYWDRTVTAVEGNKVTIDAPLSMALDKEYGQCALMPYAWDGRVSDSGVENLTLMSDYNKKYPMDEDHCWSGISIENAENCWVRMVDFKHFAGSAVIVQRTGARITVEDCRSLEPVSELAGMRRRSFYTMGQQVLFQRCYSEYAINDFVAGYSAAGPNAFVQCDSWESNSFSGSIGSWAAGLLFDIVNIDGHDLKFMNLGQDKVGAGWNTGNSLFWQCTANELFCYTPVKDAPNRAYGCWGAFSGDGEWGESNNHVNPRSFFYAQLAERLQADVSKRARLLPRWMDATSSPTVEQAAEMAKQSLEPRLTLDMWIEQNTFPASVDATGLKSVDDIKATPKQTPAKMDFSIVNGHIVADGLLLEGNRQEVTWWNGRTKYNFIKTAKPHVTRFVPDQEGLGLTDRIDSALVQMKRRGNIVFDHNYGLWYDLRRTDHERIRRRDGDVWAPLYEQPFGRSGQGKAWDGLSKYDLTRPNAWYWYRLKTFADKAEAAGMMLFHQNYFQHNILEAGAHWVDCPWRDANNINNTDMGEPVNFAGDKRIFVADKFYDINHPVRRELHRQYIRQCLNNFADNKNVVQLISAEYTGPLHFMEFWLDCIAEWEQETGKHATVALSATKDVQDAILNDPKRAAVVDIIDIRYWHYRADGSLYAPEGGKNMAPRQHARKMKVGKMGYEGAYRAVSEYRMKYPDKAVVLYAQDYPAQGWAVLMGGGSCPNLQVADKDFLADVPYMNVVPSTTADYEMIAGEKQGAVLHVHKAMDVKLSLPSGKYCVKYITSKDCKVSVLVKSVKVKGDYTLHAEKEGIYWLQRL
;
A
#
# COMPACT_ATOMS: atom_id res chain seq x y z
N MET A 1 -20.60 -59.75 64.62
CA MET A 1 -20.29 -58.33 64.89
C MET A 1 -18.88 -58.22 65.43
N LYS A 2 -18.07 -57.25 64.95
CA LYS A 2 -16.60 -57.10 65.11
C LYS A 2 -15.73 -57.90 64.13
N SER A 3 -15.71 -57.50 62.85
CA SER A 3 -14.59 -57.81 61.93
C SER A 3 -14.53 -56.93 60.66
N ILE A 4 -15.41 -55.93 60.49
CA ILE A 4 -15.52 -55.15 59.24
C ILE A 4 -15.01 -53.70 59.38
N HIS A 5 -14.53 -53.28 60.55
CA HIS A 5 -14.07 -51.89 60.78
C HIS A 5 -12.55 -51.68 60.82
N LEU A 6 -11.71 -52.70 60.62
CA LEU A 6 -10.24 -52.51 60.66
C LEU A 6 -9.53 -52.55 59.31
N LYS A 7 -10.23 -52.85 58.20
CA LYS A 7 -9.64 -52.83 56.84
C LYS A 7 -9.96 -51.58 56.02
N ILE A 8 -10.84 -50.69 56.51
CA ILE A 8 -11.17 -49.43 55.83
C ILE A 8 -10.27 -48.27 56.30
N LEU A 9 -9.67 -48.35 57.49
CA LEU A 9 -8.78 -47.29 57.99
C LEU A 9 -7.35 -47.33 57.43
N ALA A 10 -6.87 -48.50 56.94
CA ALA A 10 -5.52 -48.65 56.39
C ALA A 10 -5.45 -48.42 54.87
N LEU A 11 -6.59 -48.44 54.15
CA LEU A 11 -6.64 -48.09 52.72
C LEU A 11 -6.92 -46.59 52.49
N GLY A 12 -7.41 -45.88 53.51
CA GLY A 12 -7.65 -44.42 53.48
C GLY A 12 -6.41 -43.56 53.74
N LEU A 13 -5.30 -44.14 54.23
CA LEU A 13 -4.05 -43.42 54.54
C LEU A 13 -2.91 -43.67 53.53
N LEU A 14 -3.17 -44.44 52.47
CA LEU A 14 -2.23 -44.71 51.36
C LEU A 14 -2.67 -44.10 50.02
N MET A 15 -3.71 -43.24 50.02
CA MET A 15 -4.10 -42.38 48.89
C MET A 15 -3.89 -40.88 49.15
N ALA A 16 -3.13 -40.52 50.19
CA ALA A 16 -2.68 -39.14 50.45
C ALA A 16 -1.23 -38.91 49.96
N GLY A 17 -0.83 -39.59 48.88
CA GLY A 17 0.50 -39.49 48.29
C GLY A 17 0.43 -38.80 46.93
N PHE A 18 0.84 -37.53 46.89
CA PHE A 18 1.17 -36.75 45.70
C PHE A 18 0.06 -36.47 44.68
N VAL A 19 -0.99 -35.76 45.12
CA VAL A 19 -1.44 -34.65 44.27
C VAL A 19 -0.38 -33.57 44.44
N HIS A 20 0.69 -33.63 43.64
CA HIS A 20 1.42 -32.40 43.34
C HIS A 20 0.44 -31.52 42.57
N VAL A 21 -0.32 -30.71 43.30
CA VAL A 21 -0.76 -29.42 42.79
C VAL A 21 0.55 -28.70 42.50
N ASN A 22 1.08 -28.88 41.28
CA ASN A 22 2.07 -27.94 40.76
C ASN A 22 1.30 -26.64 40.64
N ALA A 23 1.32 -25.84 41.71
CA ALA A 23 0.98 -24.43 41.62
C ALA A 23 1.90 -23.88 40.54
N GLN A 24 1.35 -23.66 39.35
CA GLN A 24 2.11 -23.14 38.23
C GLN A 24 2.73 -21.83 38.70
N THR A 25 4.05 -21.84 38.82
CA THR A 25 4.77 -20.66 39.30
C THR A 25 4.79 -19.71 38.13
N PHE A 26 3.91 -18.69 38.17
CA PHE A 26 3.83 -17.70 37.10
C PHE A 26 5.19 -17.00 36.90
N ALA A 27 5.49 -16.56 35.67
CA ALA A 27 6.79 -15.99 35.31
C ALA A 27 7.15 -14.69 36.05
N VAL A 28 6.17 -14.07 36.72
CA VAL A 28 6.37 -12.94 37.64
C VAL A 28 5.64 -13.21 38.96
N ARG A 29 6.21 -12.75 40.07
CA ARG A 29 5.57 -12.68 41.38
C ARG A 29 5.57 -11.24 41.85
N THR A 30 4.52 -10.86 42.57
CA THR A 30 4.36 -9.52 43.13
C THR A 30 4.24 -9.58 44.64
N ASP A 31 4.86 -8.64 45.35
CA ASP A 31 4.65 -8.41 46.78
C ASP A 31 3.62 -7.30 47.06
N GLY A 32 2.95 -6.82 46.00
CA GLY A 32 2.02 -5.69 46.03
C GLY A 32 2.65 -4.35 45.64
N GLN A 33 3.98 -4.24 45.59
CA GLN A 33 4.69 -3.02 45.17
C GLN A 33 5.76 -3.30 44.10
N HIS A 34 6.48 -4.40 44.23
CA HIS A 34 7.60 -4.78 43.38
C HIS A 34 7.30 -6.04 42.58
N LEU A 35 7.90 -6.10 41.39
CA LEU A 35 7.85 -7.27 40.53
C LEU A 35 9.13 -8.09 40.71
N SER A 36 9.00 -9.39 40.85
CA SER A 36 10.12 -10.33 40.87
C SER A 36 9.93 -11.39 39.80
N TYR A 37 11.00 -11.72 39.09
CA TYR A 37 10.90 -12.40 37.81
C TYR A 37 11.56 -13.77 37.84
N VAL A 38 10.86 -14.77 37.30
CA VAL A 38 11.36 -16.13 37.18
C VAL A 38 11.98 -16.31 35.80
N LYS A 39 13.23 -16.79 35.76
CA LYS A 39 13.87 -17.23 34.52
C LYS A 39 13.52 -18.70 34.27
N ASP A 40 13.26 -19.05 33.01
CA ASP A 40 13.11 -20.45 32.63
C ASP A 40 14.48 -21.17 32.57
N SER A 41 14.46 -22.46 32.24
CA SER A 41 15.68 -23.29 32.19
C SER A 41 16.68 -22.88 31.10
N ARG A 42 16.27 -22.10 30.09
CA ARG A 42 17.14 -21.54 29.05
C ARG A 42 17.53 -20.09 29.33
N GLY A 43 17.09 -19.53 30.46
CA GLY A 43 17.38 -18.17 30.89
C GLY A 43 16.40 -17.11 30.36
N ASN A 44 15.33 -17.51 29.68
CA ASN A 44 14.31 -16.57 29.21
C ASN A 44 13.57 -15.96 30.40
N ARG A 45 13.23 -14.68 30.29
CA ARG A 45 12.45 -13.94 31.28
C ARG A 45 11.35 -13.17 30.55
N LEU A 46 10.26 -12.88 31.28
CA LEU A 46 9.27 -11.91 30.85
C LEU A 46 9.94 -10.57 30.48
N LEU A 47 9.55 -10.03 29.32
CA LEU A 47 10.13 -8.82 28.73
C LEU A 47 10.01 -7.59 29.63
N ASP A 48 11.03 -6.74 29.56
CA ASP A 48 10.99 -5.37 30.04
C ASP A 48 10.38 -4.45 28.97
N TYR A 49 9.12 -4.07 29.19
CA TYR A 49 8.37 -3.19 28.30
C TYR A 49 8.61 -1.72 28.60
N SER A 50 9.26 -1.36 29.71
CA SER A 50 9.44 0.03 30.15
C SER A 50 10.32 0.87 29.23
N THR A 51 10.89 0.26 28.18
CA THR A 51 11.67 0.92 27.12
C THR A 51 10.81 1.36 25.93
N CYS A 52 9.50 1.10 25.94
CA CYS A 52 8.57 1.62 24.92
C CYS A 52 8.29 3.12 25.15
N GLY A 53 8.09 3.87 24.07
CA GLY A 53 7.74 5.29 24.09
C GLY A 53 8.90 6.24 23.80
N TYR A 54 8.59 7.53 23.77
CA TYR A 54 9.48 8.65 23.52
C TYR A 54 10.79 8.52 24.32
N ARG A 55 11.92 8.47 23.60
CA ARG A 55 13.27 8.31 24.17
C ARG A 55 13.37 7.18 25.20
N ASN A 56 12.78 6.03 24.86
CA ASN A 56 12.71 4.83 25.69
C ASN A 56 12.03 5.07 27.05
N SER A 57 11.10 6.02 27.14
CA SER A 57 10.48 6.48 28.40
C SER A 57 11.46 6.98 29.46
N ASN A 58 12.71 7.33 29.08
CA ASN A 58 13.69 7.89 30.00
C ASN A 58 13.32 9.30 30.47
N VAL A 59 12.58 10.04 29.64
CA VAL A 59 12.22 11.44 29.88
C VAL A 59 10.76 11.67 29.48
N ASP A 60 10.16 12.73 30.03
CA ASP A 60 8.83 13.17 29.63
C ASP A 60 8.84 13.77 28.22
N ILE A 61 7.68 13.77 27.57
CA ILE A 61 7.47 14.47 26.30
C ILE A 61 7.64 15.99 26.54
N PRO A 62 8.52 16.67 25.79
CA PRO A 62 8.91 18.04 26.06
C PRO A 62 7.79 19.05 25.81
N SER A 63 7.91 20.22 26.42
CA SER A 63 7.10 21.41 26.11
C SER A 63 7.89 22.33 25.18
N VAL A 64 7.83 22.09 23.87
CA VAL A 64 8.57 22.83 22.86
C VAL A 64 8.05 24.28 22.75
N LYS A 65 8.95 25.25 22.65
CA LYS A 65 8.59 26.68 22.50
C LYS A 65 7.93 26.95 21.16
N GLY A 66 6.91 27.82 21.14
CA GLY A 66 6.31 28.32 19.91
C GLY A 66 7.32 29.12 19.08
N ALA A 67 7.24 29.00 17.76
CA ALA A 67 8.08 29.74 16.82
C ALA A 67 7.25 30.52 15.79
N VAL A 68 6.17 29.90 15.29
CA VAL A 68 5.27 30.50 14.29
C VAL A 68 3.83 30.35 14.76
N PHE A 69 3.04 31.41 14.56
CA PHE A 69 1.60 31.41 14.75
C PHE A 69 0.87 31.44 13.41
N VAL A 70 -0.16 30.60 13.28
CA VAL A 70 -1.04 30.52 12.10
C VAL A 70 -2.45 30.88 12.54
N SER A 71 -2.88 32.09 12.20
CA SER A 71 -4.28 32.51 12.39
C SER A 71 -5.20 31.73 11.44
N HIS A 72 -6.39 31.39 11.91
CA HIS A 72 -7.44 30.81 11.07
C HIS A 72 -7.87 31.77 9.95
N ARG A 73 -8.13 31.22 8.77
CA ARG A 73 -8.75 31.89 7.62
C ARG A 73 -9.74 30.94 6.96
N GLU A 74 -10.80 31.50 6.38
CA GLU A 74 -11.72 30.74 5.53
C GLU A 74 -11.02 30.21 4.27
N GLY A 75 -11.48 29.05 3.78
CA GLY A 75 -10.92 28.36 2.61
C GLY A 75 -9.71 27.47 2.94
N ASP A 76 -8.99 27.08 1.89
CA ASP A 76 -7.88 26.12 2.01
C ASP A 76 -6.64 26.73 2.69
N ASN A 77 -6.24 26.11 3.81
CA ASN A 77 -5.10 26.49 4.63
C ASN A 77 -3.88 25.57 4.44
N SER A 78 -3.94 24.56 3.56
CA SER A 78 -2.86 23.59 3.35
C SER A 78 -1.51 24.25 3.08
N GLU A 79 -1.43 25.22 2.16
CA GLU A 79 -0.17 25.92 1.86
C GLU A 79 0.33 26.75 3.05
N ARG A 80 -0.58 27.42 3.77
CA ARG A 80 -0.24 28.29 4.90
C ARG A 80 0.40 27.49 6.02
N ILE A 81 -0.22 26.38 6.41
CA ILE A 81 0.29 25.53 7.49
C ILE A 81 1.57 24.82 7.05
N GLN A 82 1.62 24.29 5.82
CA GLN A 82 2.85 23.66 5.31
C GLN A 82 4.01 24.66 5.26
N ARG A 83 3.78 25.92 4.86
CA ARG A 83 4.79 26.98 4.89
C ARG A 83 5.29 27.27 6.30
N ALA A 84 4.42 27.28 7.30
CA ALA A 84 4.84 27.45 8.70
C ALA A 84 5.72 26.27 9.16
N LEU A 85 5.33 25.03 8.82
CA LEU A 85 6.12 23.83 9.12
C LEU A 85 7.49 23.86 8.43
N ASP A 86 7.53 24.20 7.14
CA ASP A 86 8.76 24.29 6.34
C ASP A 86 9.69 25.40 6.87
N TYR A 87 9.12 26.54 7.30
CA TYR A 87 9.89 27.61 7.94
C TYR A 87 10.51 27.15 9.26
N VAL A 88 9.72 26.52 10.14
CA VAL A 88 10.25 25.99 11.40
C VAL A 88 11.31 24.92 11.14
N ALA A 89 11.11 24.05 10.15
CA ALA A 89 12.12 23.08 9.72
C ALA A 89 13.44 23.72 9.28
N SER A 90 13.41 24.96 8.77
CA SER A 90 14.61 25.71 8.38
C SER A 90 15.37 26.37 9.55
N LEU A 91 14.73 26.54 10.72
CA LEU A 91 15.35 27.18 11.89
C LEU A 91 16.45 26.30 12.48
N LYS A 92 17.53 26.89 12.99
CA LYS A 92 18.57 26.15 13.70
C LYS A 92 17.96 25.47 14.94
N PRO A 93 18.19 24.17 15.17
CA PRO A 93 17.74 23.52 16.38
C PRO A 93 18.42 24.11 17.63
N ASP A 94 17.71 24.10 18.75
CA ASP A 94 18.22 24.48 20.06
C ASP A 94 19.16 23.40 20.63
N ALA A 95 19.66 23.62 21.85
CA ALA A 95 20.58 22.69 22.52
C ALA A 95 19.98 21.28 22.77
N ASN A 96 18.65 21.15 22.75
CA ASN A 96 17.95 19.89 22.94
C ASN A 96 17.51 19.25 21.61
N GLY A 97 17.79 19.91 20.47
CA GLY A 97 17.44 19.44 19.13
C GLY A 97 16.14 20.01 18.56
N PHE A 98 15.44 20.92 19.27
CA PHE A 98 14.15 21.45 18.82
C PHE A 98 14.28 22.72 17.99
N ARG A 99 13.54 22.81 16.90
CA ARG A 99 13.46 24.00 16.05
C ARG A 99 12.30 24.92 16.43
N GLY A 100 11.23 24.33 16.97
CA GLY A 100 10.09 25.07 17.50
C GLY A 100 8.74 24.42 17.19
N ALA A 101 7.67 25.01 17.73
CA ALA A 101 6.30 24.63 17.46
C ALA A 101 5.60 25.64 16.53
N VAL A 102 4.83 25.12 15.56
CA VAL A 102 3.80 25.86 14.83
C VAL A 102 2.53 25.83 15.66
N LEU A 103 2.11 26.99 16.16
CA LEU A 103 0.88 27.16 16.93
C LEU A 103 -0.27 27.59 16.00
N LEU A 104 -1.31 26.78 15.95
CA LEU A 104 -2.53 27.05 15.21
C LEU A 104 -3.57 27.69 16.13
N ASP A 105 -4.20 28.78 15.66
CA ASP A 105 -5.28 29.46 16.36
C ASP A 105 -6.55 28.59 16.50
N LYS A 106 -7.55 29.13 17.18
CA LYS A 106 -8.91 28.58 17.14
C LYS A 106 -9.53 28.74 15.75
N GLY A 107 -10.28 27.74 15.31
CA GLY A 107 -10.98 27.71 14.04
C GLY A 107 -10.90 26.34 13.35
N THR A 108 -11.64 26.21 12.25
CA THR A 108 -11.64 25.02 11.40
C THR A 108 -10.84 25.29 10.14
N PHE A 109 -9.60 24.81 10.11
CA PHE A 109 -8.71 24.93 8.96
C PHE A 109 -9.07 23.85 7.93
N GLU A 110 -9.68 24.26 6.83
CA GLU A 110 -9.92 23.36 5.69
C GLU A 110 -8.61 23.07 4.97
N LEU A 111 -8.39 21.80 4.60
CA LEU A 111 -7.19 21.33 3.94
C LEU A 111 -7.56 20.55 2.69
N SER A 112 -7.05 20.97 1.52
CA SER A 112 -7.14 20.17 0.30
C SER A 112 -6.01 19.15 0.18
N GLU A 113 -4.86 19.43 0.79
CA GLU A 113 -3.64 18.62 0.74
C GLU A 113 -3.21 18.18 2.15
N PRO A 114 -2.57 17.00 2.29
CA PRO A 114 -2.00 16.56 3.55
C PRO A 114 -0.81 17.41 4.00
N LEU A 115 -0.57 17.45 5.30
CA LEU A 115 0.56 18.15 5.91
C LEU A 115 1.73 17.19 6.16
N ARG A 116 2.97 17.67 6.03
CA ARG A 116 4.18 16.85 6.21
C ARG A 116 5.18 17.52 7.13
N ILE A 117 5.58 16.81 8.18
CA ILE A 117 6.71 17.12 9.05
C ILE A 117 7.89 16.25 8.60
N LYS A 118 8.87 16.86 7.94
CA LYS A 118 9.99 16.17 7.26
C LYS A 118 11.35 16.39 7.90
N ALA A 119 11.41 17.12 9.01
CA ALA A 119 12.65 17.46 9.69
C ALA A 119 12.49 17.27 11.20
N SER A 120 13.58 16.90 11.87
CA SER A 120 13.61 16.75 13.32
C SER A 120 13.38 18.06 14.07
N GLY A 121 12.82 17.95 15.28
CA GLY A 121 12.63 19.06 16.20
C GLY A 121 11.43 19.96 15.88
N VAL A 122 10.47 19.49 15.07
CA VAL A 122 9.32 20.30 14.61
C VAL A 122 8.03 19.78 15.23
N VAL A 123 7.23 20.70 15.78
CA VAL A 123 5.95 20.37 16.44
C VAL A 123 4.79 21.12 15.79
N LEU A 124 3.68 20.44 15.55
CA LEU A 124 2.39 21.06 15.19
C LEU A 124 1.47 21.06 16.41
N ARG A 125 1.01 22.24 16.82
CA ARG A 125 0.24 22.44 18.06
C ARG A 125 -1.01 23.26 17.81
N GLY A 126 -2.15 22.85 18.33
CA GLY A 126 -3.32 23.72 18.47
C GLY A 126 -3.35 24.48 19.79
N VAL A 127 -4.03 25.63 19.82
CA VAL A 127 -4.30 26.33 21.09
C VAL A 127 -5.25 25.54 21.99
N SER A 128 -6.10 24.70 21.41
CA SER A 128 -7.08 23.89 22.13
C SER A 128 -7.51 22.70 21.27
N LYS A 129 -7.52 21.49 21.85
CA LYS A 129 -8.08 20.32 21.17
C LYS A 129 -9.55 20.46 20.80
N LYS A 130 -10.31 21.33 21.47
CA LYS A 130 -11.74 21.58 21.22
C LYS A 130 -12.01 22.67 20.18
N GLU A 131 -11.11 23.64 20.07
CA GLU A 131 -11.34 24.84 19.25
C GLU A 131 -10.45 24.91 18.00
N THR A 132 -9.36 24.15 17.94
CA THR A 132 -8.50 24.04 16.75
C THR A 132 -8.81 22.74 16.01
N VAL A 133 -9.42 22.84 14.83
CA VAL A 133 -9.79 21.69 13.99
C VAL A 133 -9.05 21.77 12.65
N LEU A 134 -8.35 20.69 12.29
CA LEU A 134 -7.86 20.48 10.91
C LEU A 134 -8.84 19.56 10.19
N LYS A 135 -9.53 20.10 9.17
CA LYS A 135 -10.54 19.36 8.40
C LYS A 135 -9.99 19.03 7.00
N LYS A 136 -9.69 17.76 6.74
CA LYS A 136 -9.25 17.29 5.42
C LYS A 136 -10.45 17.09 4.50
N ASN A 137 -10.45 17.81 3.39
CA ASN A 137 -11.40 17.66 2.30
C ASN A 137 -10.80 16.82 1.16
N GLY A 138 -11.65 16.38 0.23
CA GLY A 138 -11.23 15.62 -0.95
C GLY A 138 -11.39 14.12 -0.81
N VAL A 139 -11.03 13.41 -1.88
CA VAL A 139 -11.30 11.97 -2.03
C VAL A 139 -10.05 11.11 -1.93
N ASP A 140 -8.90 11.70 -1.62
CA ASP A 140 -7.66 10.95 -1.42
C ASP A 140 -7.71 10.16 -0.10
N ARG A 141 -7.49 8.85 -0.22
CA ARG A 141 -7.44 7.91 0.93
C ARG A 141 -6.08 7.92 1.63
N CYS A 142 -5.51 9.11 1.83
CA CYS A 142 -4.18 9.30 2.42
C CYS A 142 -4.26 9.52 3.95
N ALA A 143 -3.14 9.89 4.59
CA ALA A 143 -3.13 10.40 5.97
C ALA A 143 -3.22 11.94 5.99
N LEU A 144 -3.93 12.52 6.96
CA LEU A 144 -4.02 13.98 7.08
C LEU A 144 -2.65 14.60 7.40
N ILE A 145 -1.89 14.00 8.32
CA ILE A 145 -0.52 14.39 8.66
C ILE A 145 0.45 13.23 8.48
N TYR A 146 1.61 13.52 7.91
CA TYR A 146 2.77 12.64 7.89
C TYR A 146 3.88 13.21 8.77
N ILE A 147 4.35 12.44 9.74
CA ILE A 147 5.70 12.61 10.30
C ILE A 147 6.59 11.64 9.56
N GLU A 148 7.29 12.13 8.54
CA GLU A 148 7.94 11.26 7.56
C GLU A 148 9.35 11.75 7.22
N GLY A 149 10.34 10.93 7.58
CA GLY A 149 11.73 11.09 7.13
C GLY A 149 12.02 10.40 5.79
N ILE A 150 13.27 10.50 5.36
CA ILE A 150 13.77 9.84 4.15
C ILE A 150 14.24 8.43 4.53
N ASN A 151 13.90 7.42 3.74
CA ASN A 151 14.44 6.07 3.89
C ASN A 151 15.78 5.94 3.17
N ASP A 152 16.83 6.55 3.73
CA ASP A 152 18.22 6.52 3.25
C ASP A 152 19.15 5.77 4.20
N CYS A 153 18.59 4.82 4.96
CA CYS A 153 19.34 3.92 5.83
C CYS A 153 20.42 3.16 5.06
N LYS A 154 21.67 3.22 5.54
CA LYS A 154 22.83 2.55 4.96
C LYS A 154 23.46 1.64 6.00
N GLU A 155 23.54 0.36 5.67
CA GLU A 155 24.34 -0.60 6.43
C GLU A 155 25.83 -0.27 6.27
N ALA A 156 26.55 -0.18 7.39
CA ALA A 156 27.98 0.12 7.44
C ALA A 156 28.84 -1.16 7.56
N GLY A 157 28.24 -2.28 7.97
CA GLY A 157 28.88 -3.58 8.08
C GLY A 157 27.96 -4.62 8.69
N THR A 158 28.43 -5.85 8.79
CA THR A 158 27.71 -6.97 9.39
C THR A 158 28.67 -7.85 10.19
N THR A 159 28.25 -8.27 11.40
CA THR A 159 28.94 -9.28 12.21
C THR A 159 27.94 -10.33 12.71
N ASN A 160 28.35 -11.59 12.72
CA ASN A 160 27.50 -12.69 13.16
C ASN A 160 27.36 -12.68 14.67
N ILE A 161 26.18 -12.99 15.19
CA ILE A 161 25.98 -13.30 16.61
C ILE A 161 26.39 -14.77 16.81
N VAL A 162 27.36 -15.03 17.71
CA VAL A 162 27.99 -16.35 17.85
C VAL A 162 27.53 -17.13 19.08
N SER A 163 26.79 -16.48 19.98
CA SER A 163 26.09 -17.16 21.08
C SER A 163 25.14 -18.22 20.50
N ASP A 164 25.22 -19.47 20.96
CA ASP A 164 24.34 -20.53 20.48
C ASP A 164 22.86 -20.25 20.83
N TYR A 165 22.64 -19.59 21.98
CA TYR A 165 21.33 -19.11 22.40
C TYR A 165 21.45 -17.76 23.12
N VAL A 166 20.66 -16.78 22.67
CA VAL A 166 20.46 -15.49 23.35
C VAL A 166 19.04 -15.47 23.91
N PRO A 167 18.86 -15.46 25.25
CA PRO A 167 17.53 -15.53 25.85
C PRO A 167 16.62 -14.33 25.53
N VAL A 168 15.31 -14.55 25.59
CA VAL A 168 14.31 -13.46 25.63
C VAL A 168 14.65 -12.52 26.80
N ASN A 169 14.54 -11.21 26.56
CA ASN A 169 14.92 -10.16 27.50
C ASN A 169 16.44 -10.01 27.76
N ALA A 170 17.31 -10.70 27.02
CA ALA A 170 18.74 -10.45 27.11
C ALA A 170 19.11 -9.07 26.52
N LEU A 171 20.06 -8.39 27.15
CA LEU A 171 20.66 -7.15 26.67
C LEU A 171 22.11 -7.34 26.21
N THR A 172 22.68 -8.53 26.38
CA THR A 172 24.10 -8.78 26.16
C THR A 172 24.31 -10.13 25.51
N PHE A 173 25.14 -10.17 24.48
CA PHE A 173 25.46 -11.37 23.70
C PHE A 173 26.82 -11.21 23.00
N ASP A 174 27.36 -12.32 22.49
CA ASP A 174 28.66 -12.36 21.83
C ASP A 174 28.50 -12.29 20.30
N VAL A 175 29.35 -11.48 19.67
CA VAL A 175 29.49 -11.38 18.21
C VAL A 175 30.83 -11.95 17.75
N ALA A 176 30.93 -12.32 16.47
CA ALA A 176 32.14 -12.87 15.88
C ALA A 176 33.32 -11.88 15.96
N SER A 177 33.02 -10.59 15.77
CA SER A 177 33.95 -9.48 15.97
C SER A 177 33.19 -8.25 16.42
N GLY A 178 33.58 -7.70 17.58
CA GLY A 178 33.15 -6.38 18.06
C GLY A 178 34.05 -5.24 17.55
N THR A 179 35.05 -5.54 16.71
CA THR A 179 36.00 -4.56 16.19
C THR A 179 35.27 -3.48 15.40
N GLY A 180 35.45 -2.22 15.78
CA GLY A 180 34.81 -1.07 15.14
C GLY A 180 33.45 -0.68 15.71
N LEU A 181 32.88 -1.49 16.62
CA LEU A 181 31.69 -1.10 17.38
C LEU A 181 32.08 -0.20 18.56
N GLN A 182 31.25 0.80 18.82
CA GLN A 182 31.43 1.77 19.90
C GLN A 182 30.11 2.03 20.62
N VAL A 183 30.19 2.50 21.87
CA VAL A 183 29.02 2.97 22.61
C VAL A 183 28.39 4.13 21.84
N GLY A 184 27.08 4.06 21.62
CA GLY A 184 26.31 5.02 20.84
C GLY A 184 26.04 4.59 19.39
N ASP A 185 26.72 3.54 18.90
CA ASP A 185 26.46 3.03 17.55
C ASP A 185 25.01 2.55 17.41
N ARG A 186 24.42 2.89 16.25
CA ARG A 186 23.10 2.42 15.84
C ARG A 186 23.25 1.09 15.13
N VAL A 187 22.54 0.08 15.60
CA VAL A 187 22.64 -1.29 15.10
C VAL A 187 21.27 -1.87 14.82
N MET A 188 21.18 -2.63 13.73
CA MET A 188 20.05 -3.46 13.40
C MET A 188 20.39 -4.90 13.75
N ILE A 189 19.58 -5.53 14.59
CA ILE A 189 19.71 -6.96 14.89
C ILE A 189 18.75 -7.71 14.00
N TYR A 190 19.29 -8.61 13.18
CA TYR A 190 18.55 -9.40 12.20
C TYR A 190 18.38 -10.84 12.68
N ARG A 191 17.13 -11.32 12.64
CA ARG A 191 16.77 -12.73 12.83
C ARG A 191 16.06 -13.25 11.58
N PRO A 192 16.60 -14.28 10.91
CA PRO A 192 15.98 -14.84 9.71
C PRO A 192 14.71 -15.66 10.03
N CYS A 193 13.76 -15.65 9.10
CA CYS A 193 12.65 -16.57 9.02
C CYS A 193 13.06 -17.81 8.21
N THR A 194 13.49 -18.87 8.89
CA THR A 194 13.96 -20.12 8.25
C THR A 194 12.86 -21.16 8.12
N LYS A 195 13.08 -22.19 7.30
CA LYS A 195 12.08 -23.27 7.11
C LYS A 195 11.89 -24.07 8.39
N GLU A 196 12.97 -24.32 9.11
CA GLU A 196 13.02 -25.08 10.36
C GLU A 196 12.16 -24.39 11.44
N TRP A 197 12.25 -23.05 11.54
CA TRP A 197 11.43 -22.28 12.47
C TRP A 197 9.95 -22.20 12.06
N ILE A 198 9.67 -22.09 10.75
CA ILE A 198 8.28 -22.14 10.27
C ILE A 198 7.64 -23.50 10.58
N ALA A 199 8.40 -24.59 10.38
CA ALA A 199 7.97 -25.95 10.68
C ALA A 199 7.71 -26.13 12.18
N SER A 200 8.57 -25.60 13.06
CA SER A 200 8.35 -25.68 14.51
C SER A 200 7.07 -24.97 14.97
N LEU A 201 6.62 -23.94 14.22
CA LEU A 201 5.38 -23.21 14.45
C LEU A 201 4.14 -23.85 13.79
N GLY A 202 4.31 -24.88 12.96
CA GLY A 202 3.23 -25.45 12.17
C GLY A 202 2.64 -24.48 11.13
N CYS A 203 3.41 -23.50 10.67
CA CYS A 203 2.93 -22.45 9.76
C CYS A 203 3.21 -22.71 8.26
N GLU A 204 3.69 -23.90 7.91
CA GLU A 204 3.97 -24.28 6.51
C GLU A 204 2.69 -24.51 5.70
N ILE A 205 1.62 -24.97 6.34
CA ILE A 205 0.32 -25.34 5.75
C ILE A 205 -0.78 -25.09 6.79
N PHE A 206 -1.87 -24.42 6.39
CA PHE A 206 -2.99 -24.11 7.29
C PHE A 206 -4.25 -24.98 7.04
N GLY A 207 -4.21 -25.88 6.05
CA GLY A 207 -5.31 -26.80 5.76
C GLY A 207 -5.40 -27.20 4.29
N GLY A 208 -6.27 -28.15 3.98
CA GLY A 208 -6.64 -28.54 2.61
C GLY A 208 -5.51 -29.14 1.75
N GLY A 209 -4.33 -29.42 2.32
CA GLY A 209 -3.15 -29.84 1.56
C GLY A 209 -2.55 -28.73 0.69
N ILE A 210 -2.94 -27.46 0.88
CA ILE A 210 -2.51 -26.32 0.06
C ILE A 210 -1.53 -25.46 0.85
N SER A 211 -0.28 -25.38 0.38
CA SER A 211 0.79 -24.62 1.02
C SER A 211 0.94 -23.18 0.52
N ALA A 212 0.08 -22.74 -0.42
CA ALA A 212 0.17 -21.44 -1.11
C ALA A 212 0.03 -20.24 -0.17
N LEU A 213 -0.68 -20.41 0.95
CA LEU A 213 -0.86 -19.41 2.01
C LEU A 213 0.06 -19.64 3.22
N GLY A 214 0.65 -20.84 3.36
CA GLY A 214 1.62 -21.08 4.42
C GLY A 214 2.85 -20.19 4.30
N TRP A 215 3.49 -19.90 5.42
CA TRP A 215 4.70 -19.08 5.45
C TRP A 215 5.81 -19.70 4.61
N LYS A 216 6.69 -18.83 4.09
CA LYS A 216 7.89 -19.19 3.33
C LYS A 216 9.10 -18.53 3.97
N ALA A 217 10.27 -19.11 3.77
CA ALA A 217 11.51 -18.54 4.29
C ALA A 217 11.68 -17.09 3.81
N GLY A 218 12.07 -16.19 4.72
CA GLY A 218 12.16 -14.76 4.47
C GLY A 218 10.83 -14.00 4.50
N ASP A 219 9.69 -14.65 4.76
CA ASP A 219 8.42 -13.94 4.96
C ASP A 219 8.50 -13.07 6.23
N VAL A 220 8.79 -13.69 7.38
CA VAL A 220 8.66 -13.06 8.71
C VAL A 220 10.03 -12.73 9.31
N ASP A 221 10.91 -12.13 8.50
CA ASP A 221 12.22 -11.67 8.98
C ASP A 221 12.06 -10.51 9.96
N LEU A 222 12.73 -10.60 11.12
CA LEU A 222 12.68 -9.58 12.17
C LEU A 222 13.95 -8.75 12.22
N TYR A 223 13.75 -7.46 12.50
CA TYR A 223 14.78 -6.44 12.55
C TYR A 223 14.53 -5.54 13.76
N TRP A 224 15.44 -5.57 14.74
CA TRP A 224 15.38 -4.70 15.91
C TRP A 224 16.37 -3.54 15.78
N ASP A 225 15.86 -2.32 15.90
CA ASP A 225 16.64 -1.08 15.93
C ASP A 225 17.08 -0.79 17.37
N ARG A 226 18.38 -0.86 17.63
CA ARG A 226 18.98 -0.72 18.96
C ARG A 226 20.18 0.22 18.94
N THR A 227 20.54 0.69 20.12
CA THR A 227 21.76 1.46 20.36
C THR A 227 22.71 0.63 21.22
N VAL A 228 23.99 0.59 20.85
CA VAL A 228 25.03 -0.07 21.64
C VAL A 228 25.33 0.74 22.89
N THR A 229 25.28 0.12 24.06
CA THR A 229 25.53 0.76 25.37
C THR A 229 26.84 0.32 26.02
N ALA A 230 27.39 -0.84 25.63
CA ALA A 230 28.74 -1.27 26.03
C ALA A 230 29.35 -2.22 24.98
N VAL A 231 30.68 -2.20 24.88
CA VAL A 231 31.47 -3.13 24.04
C VAL A 231 32.66 -3.62 24.86
N GLU A 232 32.71 -4.92 25.11
CA GLU A 232 33.75 -5.60 25.89
C GLU A 232 34.38 -6.70 25.03
N GLY A 233 35.34 -6.33 24.19
CA GLY A 233 35.91 -7.22 23.18
C GLY A 233 34.85 -7.62 22.15
N ASN A 234 34.42 -8.89 22.20
CA ASN A 234 33.38 -9.45 21.33
C ASN A 234 32.00 -9.50 21.98
N LYS A 235 31.88 -9.06 23.24
CA LYS A 235 30.59 -8.96 23.93
C LYS A 235 30.00 -7.57 23.71
N VAL A 236 28.74 -7.51 23.30
CA VAL A 236 28.01 -6.27 23.01
C VAL A 236 26.80 -6.16 23.92
N THR A 237 26.55 -4.97 24.48
CA THR A 237 25.34 -4.64 25.23
C THR A 237 24.49 -3.63 24.49
N ILE A 238 23.16 -3.79 24.51
CA ILE A 238 22.18 -2.93 23.84
C ILE A 238 21.25 -2.20 24.82
N ASP A 239 20.54 -1.18 24.33
CA ASP A 239 19.69 -0.28 25.13
C ASP A 239 18.31 -0.83 25.52
N ALA A 240 17.81 -1.83 24.80
CA ALA A 240 16.49 -2.42 25.03
C ALA A 240 16.44 -3.91 24.67
N PRO A 241 15.64 -4.72 25.37
CA PRO A 241 15.59 -6.16 25.16
C PRO A 241 15.06 -6.55 23.77
N LEU A 242 15.42 -7.76 23.34
CA LEU A 242 14.83 -8.42 22.18
C LEU A 242 13.56 -9.17 22.60
N SER A 243 12.50 -9.03 21.81
CA SER A 243 11.18 -9.64 22.07
C SER A 243 11.14 -11.16 21.83
N MET A 244 12.21 -11.71 21.26
CA MET A 244 12.38 -13.12 20.98
C MET A 244 13.81 -13.56 21.30
N ALA A 245 13.96 -14.85 21.59
CA ALA A 245 15.27 -15.46 21.66
C ALA A 245 15.92 -15.53 20.27
N LEU A 246 17.26 -15.43 20.26
CA LEU A 246 18.07 -15.74 19.09
C LEU A 246 18.62 -17.15 19.29
N ASP A 247 18.12 -18.10 18.52
CA ASP A 247 18.51 -19.50 18.60
C ASP A 247 19.20 -19.90 17.31
N LYS A 248 20.46 -20.34 17.41
CA LYS A 248 21.27 -20.75 16.26
C LYS A 248 20.67 -21.97 15.54
N GLU A 249 19.86 -22.78 16.23
CA GLU A 249 19.09 -23.87 15.62
C GLU A 249 18.15 -23.36 14.51
N TYR A 250 17.61 -22.15 14.68
CA TYR A 250 16.68 -21.53 13.74
C TYR A 250 17.34 -20.58 12.74
N GLY A 251 18.67 -20.51 12.71
CA GLY A 251 19.44 -19.77 11.71
C GLY A 251 20.43 -18.75 12.28
N GLN A 252 21.40 -18.37 11.45
CA GLN A 252 22.43 -17.40 11.82
C GLN A 252 21.84 -15.99 11.93
N CYS A 253 21.85 -15.45 13.15
CA CYS A 253 21.48 -14.06 13.41
C CYS A 253 22.68 -13.13 13.23
N ALA A 254 22.42 -11.84 12.95
CA ALA A 254 23.45 -10.86 12.67
C ALA A 254 23.19 -9.53 13.38
N LEU A 255 24.28 -8.81 13.66
CA LEU A 255 24.27 -7.43 14.10
C LEU A 255 24.87 -6.57 12.99
N MET A 256 24.14 -5.53 12.58
CA MET A 256 24.45 -4.71 11.42
C MET A 256 24.47 -3.23 11.81
N PRO A 257 25.64 -2.61 12.00
CA PRO A 257 25.72 -1.16 12.22
C PRO A 257 25.17 -0.40 11.03
N TYR A 258 24.47 0.71 11.27
CA TYR A 258 23.88 1.51 10.21
C TYR A 258 23.93 3.01 10.49
N ALA A 259 23.82 3.80 9.42
CA ALA A 259 23.59 5.24 9.48
C ALA A 259 22.26 5.58 8.79
N TRP A 260 21.52 6.56 9.31
CA TRP A 260 20.20 6.94 8.79
C TRP A 260 19.97 8.45 8.93
N ASP A 261 20.70 9.22 8.14
CA ASP A 261 20.76 10.69 8.24
C ASP A 261 19.40 11.37 7.97
N GLY A 262 18.58 10.78 7.09
CA GLY A 262 17.26 11.31 6.75
C GLY A 262 16.14 10.97 7.72
N ARG A 263 16.42 10.25 8.82
CA ARG A 263 15.39 9.85 9.80
C ARG A 263 14.94 11.05 10.63
N VAL A 264 13.63 11.27 10.70
CA VAL A 264 13.06 12.34 11.53
C VAL A 264 13.09 11.94 12.99
N SER A 265 13.38 12.90 13.87
CA SER A 265 13.38 12.67 15.31
C SER A 265 12.78 13.82 16.11
N ASP A 266 12.36 13.55 17.34
CA ASP A 266 11.96 14.56 18.33
C ASP A 266 10.93 15.56 17.78
N SER A 267 9.89 15.03 17.13
CA SER A 267 8.83 15.80 16.47
C SER A 267 7.44 15.31 16.91
N GLY A 268 6.41 16.15 16.81
CA GLY A 268 5.09 15.73 17.30
C GLY A 268 3.89 16.57 16.85
N VAL A 269 2.72 16.02 17.13
CA VAL A 269 1.40 16.65 16.90
C VAL A 269 0.63 16.68 18.20
N GLU A 270 0.11 17.84 18.60
CA GLU A 270 -0.51 17.97 19.92
C GLU A 270 -1.64 18.99 20.03
N ASN A 271 -2.57 18.72 20.95
CA ASN A 271 -3.62 19.65 21.41
C ASN A 271 -4.52 20.23 20.31
N LEU A 272 -5.05 19.37 19.43
CA LEU A 272 -5.93 19.75 18.31
C LEU A 272 -6.90 18.61 17.95
N THR A 273 -7.91 18.90 17.14
CA THR A 273 -8.77 17.87 16.51
C THR A 273 -8.41 17.70 15.03
N LEU A 274 -8.32 16.45 14.58
CA LEU A 274 -8.23 16.05 13.18
C LEU A 274 -9.57 15.48 12.71
N MET A 275 -10.03 15.92 11.55
CA MET A 275 -11.33 15.49 11.00
C MET A 275 -11.21 15.21 9.50
N SER A 276 -11.76 14.08 9.05
CA SER A 276 -12.04 13.85 7.64
C SER A 276 -13.43 14.38 7.28
N ASP A 277 -13.53 15.11 6.16
CA ASP A 277 -14.81 15.30 5.48
C ASP A 277 -15.23 14.00 4.78
N TYR A 278 -16.51 13.84 4.47
CA TYR A 278 -17.04 12.68 3.73
C TYR A 278 -18.39 13.02 3.10
N ASN A 279 -18.82 12.21 2.14
CA ASN A 279 -20.10 12.38 1.49
C ASN A 279 -21.25 11.84 2.34
N LYS A 280 -21.98 12.73 3.00
CA LYS A 280 -23.13 12.40 3.87
C LYS A 280 -24.29 11.68 3.17
N LYS A 281 -24.34 11.67 1.83
CA LYS A 281 -25.31 10.85 1.07
C LYS A 281 -25.07 9.35 1.30
N TYR A 282 -23.84 8.97 1.63
CA TYR A 282 -23.41 7.57 1.78
C TYR A 282 -22.88 7.35 3.21
N PRO A 283 -23.65 6.70 4.11
CA PRO A 283 -23.23 6.50 5.50
C PRO A 283 -21.96 5.65 5.69
N MET A 284 -21.62 4.85 4.68
CA MET A 284 -20.41 4.03 4.62
C MET A 284 -19.45 4.57 3.55
N ASP A 285 -19.37 5.89 3.39
CA ASP A 285 -18.46 6.49 2.43
C ASP A 285 -17.00 6.10 2.72
N GLU A 286 -16.22 5.92 1.67
CA GLU A 286 -14.79 5.58 1.78
C GLU A 286 -13.94 6.43 0.83
N ASP A 287 -14.57 7.32 0.08
CA ASP A 287 -13.93 8.26 -0.85
C ASP A 287 -13.54 9.55 -0.10
N HIS A 288 -12.76 9.39 0.96
CA HIS A 288 -12.24 10.47 1.80
C HIS A 288 -10.91 10.07 2.48
N CYS A 289 -10.40 10.88 3.40
CA CYS A 289 -9.15 10.62 4.13
C CYS A 289 -9.27 9.39 5.03
N TRP A 290 -8.27 8.51 5.01
CA TRP A 290 -8.30 7.24 5.77
C TRP A 290 -7.54 7.30 7.08
N SER A 291 -6.41 7.99 7.13
CA SER A 291 -5.58 8.05 8.33
C SER A 291 -5.53 9.46 8.92
N GLY A 292 -5.51 9.57 10.24
CA GLY A 292 -5.23 10.83 10.93
C GLY A 292 -3.75 11.21 10.83
N ILE A 293 -2.89 10.42 11.46
CA ILE A 293 -1.44 10.63 11.48
C ILE A 293 -0.72 9.33 11.07
N SER A 294 0.19 9.44 10.09
CA SER A 294 1.14 8.39 9.73
C SER A 294 2.57 8.78 10.16
N ILE A 295 3.28 7.86 10.83
CA ILE A 295 4.64 8.08 11.32
C ILE A 295 5.57 7.05 10.68
N GLU A 296 6.51 7.51 9.83
CA GLU A 296 7.39 6.66 9.03
C GLU A 296 8.81 7.25 8.95
N ASN A 297 9.84 6.39 8.95
CA ASN A 297 11.25 6.78 8.94
C ASN A 297 11.53 7.82 10.04
N ALA A 298 10.99 7.55 11.23
CA ALA A 298 10.99 8.48 12.34
C ALA A 298 11.26 7.76 13.67
N GLU A 299 11.83 8.49 14.63
CA GLU A 299 12.05 7.99 15.99
C GLU A 299 11.82 9.06 17.05
N ASN A 300 11.51 8.68 18.29
CA ASN A 300 11.34 9.64 19.38
C ASN A 300 10.29 10.73 19.03
N CYS A 301 9.22 10.36 18.33
CA CYS A 301 8.12 11.28 18.02
C CYS A 301 6.91 11.01 18.91
N TRP A 302 5.99 11.97 18.96
CA TRP A 302 4.78 11.82 19.76
C TRP A 302 3.51 12.37 19.12
N VAL A 303 2.38 11.83 19.57
CA VAL A 303 1.05 12.39 19.38
C VAL A 303 0.43 12.53 20.76
N ARG A 304 -0.02 13.73 21.14
CA ARG A 304 -0.51 13.99 22.50
C ARG A 304 -1.76 14.86 22.51
N MET A 305 -2.81 14.40 23.20
CA MET A 305 -4.06 15.16 23.36
C MET A 305 -4.68 15.55 22.01
N VAL A 306 -4.87 14.56 21.14
CA VAL A 306 -5.46 14.71 19.80
C VAL A 306 -6.74 13.89 19.68
N ASP A 307 -7.80 14.53 19.18
CA ASP A 307 -9.05 13.86 18.81
C ASP A 307 -9.10 13.63 17.30
N PHE A 308 -9.62 12.47 16.90
CA PHE A 308 -9.71 12.03 15.51
C PHE A 308 -11.16 11.73 15.17
N LYS A 309 -11.68 12.33 14.09
CA LYS A 309 -13.09 12.17 13.68
C LYS A 309 -13.24 11.72 12.23
N HIS A 310 -14.14 10.77 12.01
CA HIS A 310 -14.61 10.29 10.69
C HIS A 310 -13.59 9.56 9.81
N PHE A 311 -12.40 9.23 10.30
CA PHE A 311 -11.40 8.51 9.51
C PHE A 311 -11.83 7.07 9.21
N ALA A 312 -11.63 6.61 7.97
CA ALA A 312 -11.99 5.25 7.54
C ALA A 312 -10.97 4.17 7.97
N GLY A 313 -9.72 4.57 8.20
CA GLY A 313 -8.56 3.72 8.52
C GLY A 313 -8.14 3.86 9.97
N SER A 314 -7.00 4.53 10.21
CA SER A 314 -6.37 4.65 11.54
C SER A 314 -6.45 6.08 12.09
N ALA A 315 -6.62 6.23 13.41
CA ALA A 315 -6.34 7.51 14.07
C ALA A 315 -4.83 7.79 14.01
N VAL A 316 -4.02 6.83 14.45
CA VAL A 316 -2.56 6.87 14.34
C VAL A 316 -2.04 5.54 13.82
N ILE A 317 -1.19 5.61 12.79
CA ILE A 317 -0.40 4.48 12.28
C ILE A 317 1.10 4.75 12.42
N VAL A 318 1.79 3.90 13.18
CA VAL A 318 3.26 3.86 13.20
C VAL A 318 3.75 2.81 12.21
N GLN A 319 4.39 3.24 11.13
CA GLN A 319 4.92 2.36 10.09
C GLN A 319 6.12 1.53 10.59
N ARG A 320 6.54 0.53 9.80
CA ARG A 320 7.63 -0.40 10.14
C ARG A 320 8.92 0.27 10.62
N THR A 321 9.24 1.42 10.04
CA THR A 321 10.46 2.19 10.29
C THR A 321 10.34 3.19 11.45
N GLY A 322 9.16 3.27 12.09
CA GLY A 322 8.92 4.02 13.30
C GLY A 322 9.48 3.32 14.55
N ALA A 323 10.14 4.08 15.43
CA ALA A 323 10.64 3.55 16.70
C ALA A 323 10.52 4.55 17.87
N ARG A 324 10.33 4.06 19.11
CA ARG A 324 10.29 4.91 20.33
C ARG A 324 9.26 6.04 20.21
N ILE A 325 8.04 5.67 19.84
CA ILE A 325 6.92 6.61 19.63
C ILE A 325 5.97 6.55 20.81
N THR A 326 5.51 7.70 21.32
CA THR A 326 4.41 7.77 22.29
C THR A 326 3.16 8.39 21.67
N VAL A 327 2.04 7.70 21.78
CA VAL A 327 0.70 8.24 21.49
C VAL A 327 -0.05 8.28 22.82
N GLU A 328 -0.40 9.47 23.30
CA GLU A 328 -1.03 9.62 24.62
C GLU A 328 -2.23 10.56 24.67
N ASP A 329 -3.21 10.20 25.49
CA ASP A 329 -4.41 11.00 25.75
C ASP A 329 -5.20 11.32 24.45
N CYS A 330 -5.33 10.33 23.56
CA CYS A 330 -5.94 10.47 22.23
C CYS A 330 -7.27 9.72 22.10
N ARG A 331 -8.18 10.23 21.26
CA ARG A 331 -9.52 9.64 21.05
C ARG A 331 -9.84 9.44 19.57
N SER A 332 -10.23 8.23 19.18
CA SER A 332 -10.72 7.89 17.84
C SER A 332 -12.25 7.79 17.86
N LEU A 333 -12.92 8.75 17.23
CA LEU A 333 -14.35 8.99 17.39
C LEU A 333 -15.07 8.91 16.03
N GLU A 334 -16.30 8.40 16.06
CA GLU A 334 -17.25 8.50 14.93
C GLU A 334 -16.67 8.07 13.55
N PRO A 335 -16.00 6.90 13.41
CA PRO A 335 -15.39 6.50 12.13
C PRO A 335 -16.42 6.25 11.02
N VAL A 336 -16.10 6.67 9.79
CA VAL A 336 -16.96 6.50 8.61
C VAL A 336 -16.26 5.57 7.62
N SER A 337 -16.86 4.40 7.40
CA SER A 337 -16.42 3.38 6.42
C SER A 337 -17.42 2.22 6.37
N GLU A 338 -17.24 1.28 5.44
CA GLU A 338 -17.79 -0.06 5.57
C GLU A 338 -17.24 -0.75 6.84
N LEU A 339 -18.02 -1.66 7.42
CA LEU A 339 -17.52 -2.59 8.46
C LEU A 339 -16.84 -3.80 7.79
N ALA A 340 -15.67 -3.54 7.20
CA ALA A 340 -14.95 -4.49 6.36
C ALA A 340 -13.44 -4.55 6.70
N GLY A 341 -12.80 -5.65 6.35
CA GLY A 341 -11.40 -5.93 6.67
C GLY A 341 -10.45 -4.77 6.34
N MET A 342 -9.51 -4.51 7.25
CA MET A 342 -8.47 -3.46 7.15
C MET A 342 -8.96 -2.00 7.22
N ARG A 343 -10.23 -1.76 7.57
CA ARG A 343 -10.74 -0.44 7.99
C ARG A 343 -10.75 -0.32 9.51
N ARG A 344 -10.90 0.90 10.02
CA ARG A 344 -11.10 1.21 11.45
C ARG A 344 -10.12 0.47 12.37
N ARG A 345 -8.83 0.59 12.06
CA ARG A 345 -7.71 0.10 12.88
C ARG A 345 -7.17 1.27 13.69
N SER A 346 -7.86 1.64 14.76
CA SER A 346 -7.73 2.97 15.38
C SER A 346 -6.29 3.31 15.77
N PHE A 347 -5.68 2.51 16.65
CA PHE A 347 -4.31 2.72 17.12
C PHE A 347 -3.43 1.55 16.67
N TYR A 348 -2.71 1.76 15.57
CA TYR A 348 -2.06 0.69 14.83
C TYR A 348 -0.53 0.90 14.76
N THR A 349 0.25 -0.14 15.02
CA THR A 349 1.71 -0.12 14.88
C THR A 349 2.26 -1.32 14.11
N MET A 350 3.14 -1.03 13.16
CA MET A 350 4.08 -1.97 12.54
C MET A 350 5.53 -1.73 13.02
N GLY A 351 5.74 -0.70 13.85
CA GLY A 351 7.05 -0.31 14.37
C GLY A 351 7.46 -1.06 15.64
N GLN A 352 8.38 -0.47 16.39
CA GLN A 352 8.95 -1.06 17.60
C GLN A 352 9.19 -0.04 18.72
N GLN A 353 9.19 -0.49 19.98
CA GLN A 353 9.27 0.36 21.16
C GLN A 353 8.18 1.46 21.17
N VAL A 354 6.98 1.13 20.69
CA VAL A 354 5.85 2.07 20.64
C VAL A 354 5.02 1.96 21.91
N LEU A 355 4.61 3.09 22.46
CA LEU A 355 3.72 3.21 23.62
C LEU A 355 2.44 3.94 23.19
N PHE A 356 1.31 3.23 23.18
CA PHE A 356 -0.01 3.84 23.18
C PHE A 356 -0.52 3.87 24.61
N GLN A 357 -0.90 5.03 25.13
CA GLN A 357 -1.39 5.12 26.51
C GLN A 357 -2.53 6.09 26.69
N ARG A 358 -3.50 5.74 27.54
CA ARG A 358 -4.70 6.57 27.75
C ARG A 358 -5.36 6.93 26.42
N CYS A 359 -5.57 5.91 25.59
CA CYS A 359 -6.23 6.02 24.30
C CYS A 359 -7.65 5.48 24.38
N TYR A 360 -8.60 6.16 23.71
CA TYR A 360 -10.00 5.76 23.64
C TYR A 360 -10.45 5.59 22.17
N SER A 361 -11.28 4.59 21.89
CA SER A 361 -11.71 4.24 20.53
C SER A 361 -13.18 3.84 20.49
N GLU A 362 -13.94 4.35 19.51
CA GLU A 362 -15.34 4.02 19.28
C GLU A 362 -15.54 3.29 17.95
N TYR A 363 -16.39 2.25 17.95
CA TYR A 363 -16.89 1.58 16.74
C TYR A 363 -15.79 1.06 15.81
N ALA A 364 -14.60 0.77 16.34
CA ALA A 364 -13.49 0.27 15.56
C ALA A 364 -13.71 -1.19 15.18
N ILE A 365 -13.06 -1.64 14.12
CA ILE A 365 -12.91 -3.07 13.86
C ILE A 365 -11.80 -3.61 14.75
N ASN A 366 -10.66 -2.92 14.83
CA ASN A 366 -9.60 -3.28 15.72
C ASN A 366 -9.10 -2.02 16.45
N ASP A 367 -9.32 -1.91 17.76
CA ASP A 367 -9.02 -0.70 18.52
C ASP A 367 -7.52 -0.50 18.76
N PHE A 368 -6.84 -1.55 19.24
CA PHE A 368 -5.43 -1.51 19.66
C PHE A 368 -4.66 -2.66 19.02
N VAL A 369 -3.74 -2.33 18.10
CA VAL A 369 -3.29 -3.30 17.10
C VAL A 369 -1.81 -3.26 16.80
N ALA A 370 -1.20 -4.45 16.72
CA ALA A 370 0.10 -4.65 16.11
C ALA A 370 -0.01 -5.35 14.74
N GLY A 371 0.91 -5.00 13.83
CA GLY A 371 0.90 -5.45 12.44
C GLY A 371 2.00 -6.44 12.08
N TYR A 372 2.10 -6.71 10.78
CA TYR A 372 3.02 -7.70 10.22
C TYR A 372 4.49 -7.42 10.59
N SER A 373 5.14 -8.39 11.23
CA SER A 373 6.57 -8.36 11.61
C SER A 373 6.96 -7.14 12.47
N ALA A 374 6.05 -6.64 13.32
CA ALA A 374 6.34 -5.59 14.29
C ALA A 374 7.27 -6.15 15.38
N ALA A 375 8.54 -5.74 15.38
CA ALA A 375 9.58 -6.39 16.15
C ALA A 375 9.44 -6.24 17.67
N GLY A 376 8.85 -5.15 18.16
CA GLY A 376 8.63 -4.90 19.58
C GLY A 376 9.90 -4.67 20.43
N PRO A 377 9.78 -4.62 21.77
CA PRO A 377 8.50 -4.66 22.49
C PRO A 377 7.59 -3.48 22.11
N ASN A 378 6.28 -3.66 22.17
CA ASN A 378 5.28 -2.59 21.98
C ASN A 378 4.25 -2.67 23.12
N ALA A 379 3.77 -1.53 23.62
CA ALA A 379 2.89 -1.47 24.78
C ALA A 379 1.63 -0.62 24.52
N PHE A 380 0.49 -1.16 24.97
CA PHE A 380 -0.80 -0.48 25.08
C PHE A 380 -1.15 -0.39 26.58
N VAL A 381 -1.21 0.81 27.14
CA VAL A 381 -1.30 1.04 28.59
C VAL A 381 -2.48 1.93 28.95
N GLN A 382 -3.44 1.39 29.71
CA GLN A 382 -4.69 2.04 30.09
C GLN A 382 -5.47 2.56 28.87
N CYS A 383 -6.03 1.64 28.09
CA CYS A 383 -6.80 1.98 26.89
C CYS A 383 -8.19 1.34 26.95
N ASP A 384 -9.23 2.08 26.53
CA ASP A 384 -10.63 1.62 26.55
C ASP A 384 -11.23 1.72 25.14
N SER A 385 -12.06 0.74 24.76
CA SER A 385 -12.92 0.84 23.57
C SER A 385 -14.40 0.94 23.92
N TRP A 386 -15.21 1.29 22.93
CA TRP A 386 -16.67 1.31 22.99
C TRP A 386 -17.27 0.69 21.73
N GLU A 387 -18.14 -0.31 21.89
CA GLU A 387 -18.79 -1.06 20.81
C GLU A 387 -17.83 -1.54 19.70
N SER A 388 -16.81 -2.33 20.09
CA SER A 388 -15.84 -2.91 19.16
C SER A 388 -16.50 -3.93 18.21
N ASN A 389 -16.04 -3.95 16.94
CA ASN A 389 -16.58 -4.82 15.88
C ASN A 389 -15.66 -6.01 15.54
N SER A 390 -14.45 -6.04 16.08
CA SER A 390 -13.54 -7.18 16.04
C SER A 390 -12.52 -7.13 17.18
N PHE A 391 -11.59 -8.08 17.19
CA PHE A 391 -10.67 -8.26 18.32
C PHE A 391 -9.52 -7.25 18.31
N SER A 392 -8.93 -6.99 19.48
CA SER A 392 -7.65 -6.29 19.60
C SER A 392 -6.49 -7.27 19.86
N GLY A 393 -5.28 -6.90 19.44
CA GLY A 393 -4.11 -7.79 19.45
C GLY A 393 -3.23 -7.62 18.21
N SER A 394 -2.56 -8.68 17.78
CA SER A 394 -1.88 -8.69 16.47
C SER A 394 -2.82 -9.23 15.39
N ILE A 395 -2.93 -8.50 14.27
CA ILE A 395 -3.78 -8.89 13.12
C ILE A 395 -2.97 -9.43 11.93
N GLY A 396 -1.66 -9.60 12.10
CA GLY A 396 -0.76 -10.05 11.04
C GLY A 396 0.32 -11.00 11.57
N SER A 397 1.12 -11.55 10.65
CA SER A 397 2.17 -12.50 11.03
C SER A 397 3.27 -11.85 11.85
N TRP A 398 3.37 -12.41 13.03
CA TRP A 398 4.34 -12.28 14.10
C TRP A 398 4.78 -10.87 14.53
N ALA A 399 4.02 -10.31 15.46
CA ALA A 399 4.38 -9.11 16.23
C ALA A 399 4.78 -9.48 17.67
N ALA A 400 5.98 -10.02 17.90
CA ALA A 400 6.38 -10.49 19.23
C ALA A 400 6.56 -9.39 20.28
N GLY A 401 6.29 -9.75 21.55
CA GLY A 401 6.51 -8.89 22.71
C GLY A 401 5.51 -7.73 22.78
N LEU A 402 4.23 -8.07 22.78
CA LEU A 402 3.14 -7.10 23.02
C LEU A 402 2.78 -7.08 24.50
N LEU A 403 2.70 -5.89 25.06
CA LEU A 403 2.07 -5.65 26.36
C LEU A 403 0.73 -4.98 26.15
N PHE A 404 -0.31 -5.58 26.69
CA PHE A 404 -1.61 -4.97 26.92
C PHE A 404 -1.76 -4.87 28.43
N ASP A 405 -1.76 -3.64 28.95
CA ASP A 405 -1.72 -3.34 30.38
C ASP A 405 -2.88 -2.43 30.73
N ILE A 406 -3.87 -2.91 31.48
CA ILE A 406 -5.11 -2.18 31.78
C ILE A 406 -5.88 -1.84 30.48
N VAL A 407 -5.99 -2.78 29.55
CA VAL A 407 -6.77 -2.60 28.32
C VAL A 407 -8.17 -3.19 28.49
N ASN A 408 -9.21 -2.39 28.23
CA ASN A 408 -10.60 -2.82 28.26
C ASN A 408 -11.19 -2.79 26.85
N ILE A 409 -11.63 -3.96 26.36
CA ILE A 409 -12.32 -4.11 25.08
C ILE A 409 -13.81 -4.32 25.34
N ASP A 410 -14.63 -3.38 24.87
CA ASP A 410 -16.08 -3.46 24.97
C ASP A 410 -16.69 -4.26 23.82
N GLY A 411 -17.49 -5.28 24.14
CA GLY A 411 -18.22 -6.09 23.16
C GLY A 411 -17.39 -7.07 22.32
N HIS A 412 -16.07 -7.17 22.52
CA HIS A 412 -15.23 -8.07 21.72
C HIS A 412 -13.98 -8.59 22.48
N ASP A 413 -13.20 -9.42 21.78
CA ASP A 413 -12.10 -10.23 22.31
C ASP A 413 -10.71 -9.55 22.29
N LEU A 414 -9.79 -10.09 23.09
CA LEU A 414 -8.34 -9.92 22.95
C LEU A 414 -7.70 -11.22 22.47
N LYS A 415 -6.82 -11.19 21.45
CA LYS A 415 -6.28 -12.42 20.83
C LYS A 415 -4.77 -12.49 20.68
N PHE A 416 -4.17 -13.48 21.33
CA PHE A 416 -2.86 -14.08 21.05
C PHE A 416 -3.06 -15.54 20.62
N MET A 417 -3.11 -15.80 19.32
CA MET A 417 -3.43 -17.11 18.76
C MET A 417 -2.91 -17.31 17.32
N ASN A 418 -3.07 -18.52 16.79
CA ASN A 418 -2.87 -18.81 15.37
C ASN A 418 -4.14 -18.46 14.57
N LEU A 419 -4.04 -17.43 13.71
CA LEU A 419 -5.10 -16.96 12.82
C LEU A 419 -5.18 -17.76 11.50
N GLY A 420 -4.31 -18.76 11.32
CA GLY A 420 -4.33 -19.67 10.18
C GLY A 420 -4.16 -18.95 8.85
N GLN A 421 -5.09 -19.22 7.92
CA GLN A 421 -5.06 -18.69 6.56
C GLN A 421 -5.52 -17.24 6.42
N ASP A 422 -6.07 -16.64 7.48
CA ASP A 422 -6.58 -15.27 7.46
C ASP A 422 -5.52 -14.29 6.95
N LYS A 423 -5.91 -13.20 6.27
CA LYS A 423 -4.99 -12.17 5.78
C LYS A 423 -3.82 -12.72 4.94
N VAL A 424 -4.08 -13.72 4.10
CA VAL A 424 -3.07 -14.39 3.24
C VAL A 424 -2.02 -15.14 4.07
N GLY A 425 -2.50 -15.91 5.04
CA GLY A 425 -1.66 -16.75 5.89
C GLY A 425 -1.03 -15.99 7.05
N ALA A 426 -1.85 -15.37 7.88
CA ALA A 426 -1.45 -14.68 9.09
C ALA A 426 -0.70 -15.61 10.04
N GLY A 427 -1.10 -16.88 10.16
CA GLY A 427 -0.47 -17.84 11.07
C GLY A 427 -0.49 -17.36 12.52
N TRP A 428 0.56 -17.66 13.28
CA TRP A 428 0.72 -17.11 14.62
C TRP A 428 0.89 -15.59 14.61
N ASN A 429 0.02 -14.90 15.36
CA ASN A 429 0.02 -13.44 15.37
C ASN A 429 1.07 -12.84 16.31
N THR A 430 1.42 -13.51 17.41
CA THR A 430 2.44 -13.08 18.38
C THR A 430 2.97 -14.24 19.24
N GLY A 431 4.13 -14.01 19.87
CA GLY A 431 4.68 -14.78 20.98
C GLY A 431 5.38 -13.88 22.00
N ASN A 432 5.68 -14.41 23.19
CA ASN A 432 6.27 -13.67 24.32
C ASN A 432 5.47 -12.43 24.77
N SER A 433 4.15 -12.42 24.55
CA SER A 433 3.28 -11.29 24.88
C SER A 433 2.57 -11.46 26.21
N LEU A 434 2.11 -10.35 26.79
CA LEU A 434 1.45 -10.30 28.10
C LEU A 434 0.16 -9.49 28.05
N PHE A 435 -0.93 -10.10 28.53
CA PHE A 435 -2.09 -9.39 29.05
C PHE A 435 -1.93 -9.18 30.55
N TRP A 436 -1.99 -7.93 31.00
CA TRP A 436 -1.96 -7.56 32.42
C TRP A 436 -3.18 -6.71 32.75
N GLN A 437 -4.00 -7.18 33.69
CA GLN A 437 -5.23 -6.50 34.12
C GLN A 437 -6.13 -6.03 32.98
N CYS A 438 -6.28 -6.87 31.95
CA CYS A 438 -7.13 -6.60 30.82
C CYS A 438 -8.55 -7.12 31.04
N THR A 439 -9.53 -6.47 30.40
CA THR A 439 -10.93 -6.89 30.37
C THR A 439 -11.38 -7.03 28.93
N ALA A 440 -12.03 -8.14 28.59
CA ALA A 440 -12.61 -8.36 27.26
C ALA A 440 -13.76 -9.37 27.34
N ASN A 441 -14.53 -9.55 26.26
CA ASN A 441 -15.51 -10.62 26.17
C ASN A 441 -14.84 -12.00 26.35
N GLU A 442 -13.80 -12.25 25.57
CA GLU A 442 -12.94 -13.43 25.68
C GLU A 442 -11.47 -13.06 25.46
N LEU A 443 -10.58 -13.66 26.26
CA LEU A 443 -9.13 -13.57 26.08
C LEU A 443 -8.62 -14.89 25.52
N PHE A 444 -8.05 -14.83 24.30
CA PHE A 444 -7.34 -15.95 23.69
C PHE A 444 -5.85 -15.80 23.99
N CYS A 445 -5.30 -16.70 24.80
CA CYS A 445 -3.89 -16.72 25.17
C CYS A 445 -3.32 -18.11 24.90
N TYR A 446 -2.72 -18.29 23.73
CA TYR A 446 -2.12 -19.56 23.30
C TYR A 446 -0.60 -19.44 23.22
N THR A 447 0.10 -20.51 23.54
CA THR A 447 1.56 -20.59 23.41
C THR A 447 1.93 -21.12 22.01
N PRO A 448 2.62 -20.35 21.16
CA PRO A 448 3.00 -20.79 19.82
C PRO A 448 4.00 -21.94 19.83
N VAL A 449 5.05 -21.78 20.63
CA VAL A 449 6.15 -22.72 20.87
C VAL A 449 6.69 -22.51 22.28
N LYS A 450 7.39 -23.51 22.82
CA LYS A 450 7.84 -23.56 24.23
C LYS A 450 8.68 -22.37 24.68
N ASP A 451 9.47 -21.77 23.79
CA ASP A 451 10.34 -20.62 24.07
C ASP A 451 9.73 -19.27 23.65
N ALA A 452 8.46 -19.25 23.24
CA ALA A 452 7.69 -18.04 22.95
C ALA A 452 6.33 -17.95 23.69
N PRO A 453 6.22 -18.36 24.97
CA PRO A 453 4.93 -18.40 25.68
C PRO A 453 4.25 -17.04 25.78
N ASN A 454 2.96 -17.01 25.46
CA ASN A 454 2.08 -15.89 25.75
C ASN A 454 1.49 -16.04 27.16
N ARG A 455 1.16 -14.91 27.78
CA ARG A 455 0.80 -14.84 29.19
C ARG A 455 -0.40 -13.93 29.45
N ALA A 456 -1.17 -14.26 30.47
CA ALA A 456 -2.25 -13.43 30.98
C ALA A 456 -2.26 -13.43 32.51
N TYR A 457 -2.36 -12.25 33.12
CA TYR A 457 -2.33 -12.08 34.57
C TYR A 457 -3.34 -11.02 35.05
N GLY A 458 -4.17 -11.35 36.05
CA GLY A 458 -5.16 -10.41 36.59
C GLY A 458 -6.29 -10.03 35.63
N CYS A 459 -6.56 -10.87 34.62
CA CYS A 459 -7.48 -10.53 33.52
C CYS A 459 -8.92 -11.01 33.76
N TRP A 460 -9.89 -10.33 33.12
CA TRP A 460 -11.33 -10.54 33.30
C TRP A 460 -12.02 -10.82 31.95
N GLY A 461 -12.79 -11.90 31.88
CA GLY A 461 -13.51 -12.33 30.67
C GLY A 461 -13.72 -13.84 30.61
N ALA A 462 -14.10 -14.37 29.45
CA ALA A 462 -13.89 -15.79 29.13
C ALA A 462 -12.41 -16.04 28.81
N PHE A 463 -11.93 -17.26 29.03
CA PHE A 463 -10.52 -17.61 28.89
C PHE A 463 -10.33 -18.83 27.99
N SER A 464 -9.52 -18.67 26.94
CA SER A 464 -9.21 -19.75 25.99
C SER A 464 -7.72 -19.80 25.70
N GLY A 465 -7.15 -21.01 25.70
CA GLY A 465 -5.79 -21.29 25.28
C GLY A 465 -4.85 -21.81 26.36
N ASP A 466 -3.69 -22.29 25.89
CA ASP A 466 -2.64 -22.98 26.65
C ASP A 466 -1.45 -22.08 27.00
N GLY A 467 -1.66 -20.76 27.02
CA GLY A 467 -0.75 -19.77 27.58
C GLY A 467 -0.54 -19.94 29.08
N GLU A 468 0.35 -19.12 29.65
CA GLU A 468 0.49 -19.04 31.10
C GLU A 468 -0.60 -18.12 31.68
N TRP A 469 -1.32 -18.58 32.69
CA TRP A 469 -2.39 -17.84 33.35
C TRP A 469 -2.09 -17.66 34.85
N GLY A 470 -2.47 -16.52 35.41
CA GLY A 470 -2.44 -16.26 36.85
C GLY A 470 -3.45 -15.20 37.26
N GLU A 471 -4.01 -15.32 38.46
CA GLU A 471 -4.95 -14.33 39.02
C GLU A 471 -6.14 -14.01 38.10
N SER A 472 -6.65 -14.98 37.34
CA SER A 472 -7.83 -14.79 36.49
C SER A 472 -9.05 -14.38 37.33
N ASN A 473 -9.77 -13.34 36.87
CA ASN A 473 -10.88 -12.69 37.59
C ASN A 473 -10.50 -12.10 38.97
N ASN A 474 -9.24 -11.70 39.15
CA ASN A 474 -8.78 -10.96 40.32
C ASN A 474 -8.18 -9.62 39.90
N HIS A 475 -8.20 -8.65 40.82
CA HIS A 475 -7.38 -7.45 40.71
C HIS A 475 -6.03 -7.68 41.39
N VAL A 476 -4.96 -7.16 40.78
CA VAL A 476 -3.59 -7.34 41.26
C VAL A 476 -2.88 -6.00 41.43
N ASN A 477 -1.89 -6.00 42.33
CA ASN A 477 -0.95 -4.90 42.49
C ASN A 477 0.45 -5.37 42.07
N PRO A 478 1.30 -4.52 41.47
CA PRO A 478 1.02 -3.14 41.05
C PRO A 478 -0.02 -3.09 39.93
N ARG A 479 -0.76 -1.97 39.87
CA ARG A 479 -1.89 -1.88 38.94
C ARG A 479 -1.47 -1.94 37.47
N SER A 480 -0.43 -1.19 37.11
CA SER A 480 0.18 -1.25 35.79
C SER A 480 1.50 -1.98 35.85
N PHE A 481 1.67 -2.96 34.96
CA PHE A 481 2.93 -3.66 34.80
C PHE A 481 4.01 -2.76 34.19
N PHE A 482 3.66 -1.99 33.16
CA PHE A 482 4.57 -1.07 32.48
C PHE A 482 5.16 -0.05 33.44
N TYR A 483 4.32 0.59 34.26
CA TYR A 483 4.77 1.63 35.18
C TYR A 483 5.54 1.08 36.38
N ALA A 484 5.26 -0.15 36.82
CA ALA A 484 6.10 -0.81 37.81
C ALA A 484 7.50 -1.09 37.27
N GLN A 485 7.61 -1.60 36.04
CA GLN A 485 8.90 -1.78 35.35
C GLN A 485 9.63 -0.46 35.15
N LEU A 486 8.91 0.60 34.78
CA LEU A 486 9.49 1.91 34.57
C LEU A 486 10.03 2.51 35.88
N ALA A 487 9.29 2.38 36.97
CA ALA A 487 9.73 2.82 38.30
C ALA A 487 11.00 2.08 38.73
N GLU A 488 11.03 0.75 38.57
CA GLU A 488 12.18 -0.09 38.88
C GLU A 488 13.41 0.32 38.05
N ARG A 489 13.25 0.48 36.73
CA ARG A 489 14.33 0.80 35.81
C ARG A 489 14.90 2.20 36.02
N LEU A 490 14.04 3.19 36.25
CA LEU A 490 14.46 4.57 36.49
C LEU A 490 14.87 4.84 37.95
N GLN A 491 14.53 3.92 38.86
CA GLN A 491 14.70 4.08 40.31
C GLN A 491 14.07 5.39 40.82
N ALA A 492 12.88 5.71 40.31
CA ALA A 492 12.20 6.98 40.56
C ALA A 492 10.68 6.80 40.67
N ASP A 493 10.01 7.72 41.37
CA ASP A 493 8.54 7.78 41.40
C ASP A 493 8.01 8.31 40.06
N VAL A 494 7.27 7.45 39.35
CA VAL A 494 6.66 7.74 38.06
C VAL A 494 5.14 7.91 38.14
N SER A 495 4.55 7.97 39.34
CA SER A 495 3.09 8.03 39.55
C SER A 495 2.41 9.18 38.82
N LYS A 496 3.04 10.37 38.81
CA LYS A 496 2.54 11.55 38.08
C LYS A 496 2.56 11.35 36.57
N ARG A 497 3.60 10.72 36.04
CA ARG A 497 3.71 10.37 34.61
C ARG A 497 2.69 9.29 34.25
N ALA A 498 2.46 8.34 35.16
CA ALA A 498 1.52 7.25 34.97
C ALA A 498 0.09 7.73 34.76
N ARG A 499 -0.36 8.67 35.60
CA ARG A 499 -1.70 9.27 35.53
C ARG A 499 -2.78 8.19 35.34
N LEU A 500 -2.67 7.11 36.12
CA LEU A 500 -3.61 6.00 36.03
C LEU A 500 -4.99 6.46 36.51
N LEU A 501 -6.04 6.13 35.74
CA LEU A 501 -7.44 6.44 36.04
C LEU A 501 -7.76 5.82 37.40
N PRO A 502 -8.09 6.57 38.45
CA PRO A 502 -8.36 6.00 39.77
C PRO A 502 -9.51 4.98 39.70
N ARG A 503 -9.28 3.80 40.29
CA ARG A 503 -10.28 2.74 40.44
C ARG A 503 -10.23 2.26 41.87
N TRP A 504 -11.39 2.14 42.49
CA TRP A 504 -11.53 1.46 43.76
C TRP A 504 -11.57 -0.04 43.48
N MET A 505 -10.54 -0.77 43.90
CA MET A 505 -10.37 -2.20 43.61
C MET A 505 -10.58 -3.08 44.86
N ASP A 506 -10.69 -2.48 46.05
CA ASP A 506 -10.84 -3.18 47.34
C ASP A 506 -12.33 -3.32 47.71
N ALA A 507 -13.07 -4.11 46.94
CA ALA A 507 -14.46 -4.44 47.28
C ALA A 507 -14.51 -5.72 48.15
N THR A 508 -15.11 -5.64 49.34
CA THR A 508 -15.33 -6.84 50.15
C THR A 508 -16.45 -7.68 49.55
N SER A 509 -16.20 -8.98 49.40
CA SER A 509 -17.22 -9.98 49.03
C SER A 509 -18.16 -10.32 50.20
N SER A 510 -17.96 -9.72 51.38
CA SER A 510 -18.76 -9.91 52.59
C SER A 510 -18.87 -8.58 53.36
N PRO A 511 -19.57 -7.57 52.81
CA PRO A 511 -19.74 -6.28 53.48
C PRO A 511 -20.61 -6.40 54.72
N THR A 512 -20.33 -5.58 55.72
CA THR A 512 -21.30 -5.25 56.78
C THR A 512 -22.51 -4.52 56.19
N VAL A 513 -23.63 -4.43 56.93
CA VAL A 513 -24.84 -3.73 56.46
C VAL A 513 -24.53 -2.26 56.16
N GLU A 514 -23.72 -1.61 56.99
CA GLU A 514 -23.29 -0.22 56.81
C GLU A 514 -22.42 -0.05 55.57
N GLN A 515 -21.45 -0.96 55.35
CA GLN A 515 -20.62 -0.96 54.15
C GLN A 515 -21.45 -1.20 52.88
N ALA A 516 -22.42 -2.11 52.93
CA ALA A 516 -23.31 -2.38 51.81
C ALA A 516 -24.19 -1.16 51.47
N ALA A 517 -24.72 -0.47 52.49
CA ALA A 517 -25.50 0.76 52.31
C ALA A 517 -24.66 1.89 51.69
N GLU A 518 -23.40 2.02 52.11
CA GLU A 518 -22.46 2.99 51.55
C GLU A 518 -22.11 2.65 50.09
N MET A 519 -21.78 1.39 49.79
CA MET A 519 -21.54 0.92 48.42
C MET A 519 -22.77 1.10 47.51
N ALA A 520 -23.98 0.87 48.05
CA ALA A 520 -25.23 1.09 47.32
C ALA A 520 -25.44 2.57 46.99
N LYS A 521 -25.12 3.48 47.92
CA LYS A 521 -25.16 4.92 47.67
C LYS A 521 -24.14 5.34 46.61
N GLN A 522 -22.90 4.83 46.70
CA GLN A 522 -21.84 5.08 45.72
C GLN A 522 -22.20 4.56 44.32
N SER A 523 -22.98 3.47 44.22
CA SER A 523 -23.42 2.90 42.93
C SER A 523 -24.31 3.83 42.10
N LEU A 524 -24.89 4.86 42.74
CA LEU A 524 -25.71 5.87 42.06
C LEU A 524 -24.87 6.95 41.39
N GLU A 525 -23.58 7.06 41.73
CA GLU A 525 -22.67 8.03 41.13
C GLU A 525 -22.17 7.53 39.77
N PRO A 526 -22.27 8.33 38.69
CA PRO A 526 -21.73 7.94 37.40
C PRO A 526 -20.24 7.62 37.48
N ARG A 527 -19.85 6.47 36.94
CA ARG A 527 -18.46 6.02 36.91
C ARG A 527 -17.61 6.97 36.03
N LEU A 528 -16.49 7.42 36.56
CA LEU A 528 -15.47 8.12 35.75
C LEU A 528 -14.92 7.16 34.67
N THR A 529 -15.14 7.51 33.40
CA THR A 529 -14.65 6.76 32.23
C THR A 529 -13.26 7.22 31.81
N LEU A 530 -12.57 6.42 31.00
CA LEU A 530 -11.28 6.85 30.44
C LEU A 530 -11.44 8.06 29.52
N ASP A 531 -12.51 8.12 28.72
CA ASP A 531 -12.83 9.28 27.88
C ASP A 531 -12.93 10.58 28.73
N MET A 532 -13.72 10.56 29.80
CA MET A 532 -13.82 11.68 30.73
C MET A 532 -12.46 12.02 31.38
N TRP A 533 -11.65 11.01 31.68
CA TRP A 533 -10.31 11.21 32.24
C TRP A 533 -9.35 11.85 31.25
N ILE A 534 -9.41 11.50 29.97
CA ILE A 534 -8.64 12.14 28.89
C ILE A 534 -9.08 13.61 28.73
N GLU A 535 -10.38 13.87 28.83
CA GLU A 535 -10.95 15.22 28.76
C GLU A 535 -10.55 16.14 29.91
N GLN A 536 -10.37 15.59 31.11
CA GLN A 536 -9.95 16.34 32.29
C GLN A 536 -8.46 16.70 32.31
N ASN A 537 -7.66 16.21 31.34
CA ASN A 537 -6.23 16.48 31.33
C ASN A 537 -5.93 17.95 30.96
N THR A 538 -4.87 18.50 31.55
CA THR A 538 -4.40 19.86 31.23
C THR A 538 -3.22 19.79 30.29
N PHE A 539 -3.25 20.58 29.21
CA PHE A 539 -2.15 20.61 28.25
C PHE A 539 -0.91 21.27 28.88
N PRO A 540 0.27 20.62 28.86
CA PRO A 540 1.42 21.09 29.64
C PRO A 540 2.22 22.23 29.00
N ALA A 541 2.14 22.42 27.68
CA ALA A 541 2.95 23.42 26.97
C ALA A 541 2.20 24.75 26.79
N SER A 542 2.96 25.85 26.61
CA SER A 542 2.36 27.16 26.36
C SER A 542 1.62 27.21 25.01
N VAL A 543 0.44 27.84 25.04
CA VAL A 543 -0.40 28.18 23.88
C VAL A 543 -0.53 29.69 23.69
N ASP A 544 0.32 30.48 24.36
CA ASP A 544 0.39 31.93 24.18
C ASP A 544 1.04 32.27 22.83
N ALA A 545 0.31 33.02 22.00
CA ALA A 545 0.77 33.47 20.69
C ALA A 545 1.63 34.74 20.76
N THR A 546 1.74 35.38 21.94
CA THR A 546 2.45 36.65 22.13
C THR A 546 3.93 36.51 21.74
N GLY A 547 4.36 37.35 20.79
CA GLY A 547 5.74 37.38 20.30
C GLY A 547 6.11 36.29 19.29
N LEU A 548 5.17 35.40 18.91
CA LEU A 548 5.40 34.45 17.83
C LEU A 548 5.35 35.16 16.46
N LYS A 549 6.15 34.67 15.51
CA LYS A 549 6.12 35.19 14.13
C LYS A 549 4.83 34.77 13.44
N SER A 550 4.13 35.68 12.77
CA SER A 550 2.96 35.32 11.97
C SER A 550 3.39 34.58 10.70
N VAL A 551 2.62 33.56 10.30
CA VAL A 551 2.76 32.90 9.00
C VAL A 551 2.63 33.86 7.82
N ASP A 552 1.87 34.94 8.01
CA ASP A 552 1.65 35.97 6.99
C ASP A 552 2.92 36.80 6.72
N ASP A 553 3.87 36.80 7.65
CA ASP A 553 5.18 37.44 7.50
C ASP A 553 6.23 36.50 6.86
N ILE A 554 5.85 35.26 6.55
CA ILE A 554 6.72 34.27 5.89
C ILE A 554 6.41 34.28 4.41
N LYS A 555 7.43 34.55 3.58
CA LYS A 555 7.27 34.57 2.12
C LYS A 555 6.81 33.21 1.59
N ALA A 556 5.76 33.20 0.77
CA ALA A 556 5.31 32.01 0.06
C ALA A 556 6.32 31.61 -1.02
N THR A 557 6.59 30.31 -1.13
CA THR A 557 7.35 29.73 -2.25
C THR A 557 6.33 29.18 -3.24
N PRO A 558 6.21 29.75 -4.46
CA PRO A 558 5.26 29.26 -5.44
C PRO A 558 5.57 27.81 -5.79
N LYS A 559 4.58 26.91 -5.67
CA LYS A 559 4.68 25.57 -6.26
C LYS A 559 4.70 25.72 -7.77
N GLN A 560 5.80 25.31 -8.42
CA GLN A 560 5.85 25.24 -9.88
C GLN A 560 5.22 23.92 -10.32
N THR A 561 4.08 24.01 -11.00
CA THR A 561 3.52 22.87 -11.72
C THR A 561 4.31 22.69 -13.01
N PRO A 562 4.86 21.49 -13.28
CA PRO A 562 5.50 21.20 -14.56
C PRO A 562 4.56 21.53 -15.73
N ALA A 563 5.09 22.15 -16.77
CA ALA A 563 4.31 22.42 -17.98
C ALA A 563 3.90 21.09 -18.63
N LYS A 564 2.64 21.00 -19.05
CA LYS A 564 2.13 19.87 -19.84
C LYS A 564 2.79 19.89 -21.22
N MET A 565 3.19 18.71 -21.72
CA MET A 565 3.67 18.58 -23.09
C MET A 565 2.50 18.60 -24.07
N ASP A 566 2.75 19.05 -25.30
CA ASP A 566 1.74 19.04 -26.36
C ASP A 566 1.75 17.70 -27.11
N PHE A 567 0.77 16.85 -26.79
CA PHE A 567 0.56 15.58 -27.47
C PHE A 567 -0.29 15.79 -28.73
N SER A 568 0.14 15.18 -29.84
CA SER A 568 -0.61 15.18 -31.09
C SER A 568 -0.21 13.99 -31.98
N ILE A 569 -0.97 13.78 -33.05
CA ILE A 569 -0.60 12.87 -34.13
C ILE A 569 -0.16 13.70 -35.33
N VAL A 570 1.09 13.53 -35.75
CA VAL A 570 1.68 14.22 -36.90
C VAL A 570 2.06 13.19 -37.94
N ASN A 571 1.41 13.22 -39.11
CA ASN A 571 1.66 12.28 -40.21
C ASN A 571 1.64 10.80 -39.73
N GLY A 572 0.63 10.45 -38.92
CA GLY A 572 0.46 9.12 -38.33
C GLY A 572 1.53 8.74 -37.28
N HIS A 573 2.26 9.71 -36.72
CA HIS A 573 3.18 9.50 -35.60
C HIS A 573 2.68 10.20 -34.34
N ILE A 574 2.65 9.48 -33.22
CA ILE A 574 2.36 10.09 -31.92
C ILE A 574 3.60 10.84 -31.45
N VAL A 575 3.44 12.14 -31.21
CA VAL A 575 4.50 13.04 -30.76
C VAL A 575 4.15 13.75 -29.47
N ALA A 576 5.16 14.16 -28.72
CA ALA A 576 5.05 15.11 -27.61
C ALA A 576 6.06 16.26 -27.83
N ASP A 577 5.57 17.50 -27.79
CA ASP A 577 6.36 18.71 -28.13
C ASP A 577 7.07 18.59 -29.50
N GLY A 578 6.41 17.95 -30.47
CA GLY A 578 6.94 17.71 -31.82
C GLY A 578 8.00 16.61 -31.94
N LEU A 579 8.33 15.91 -30.84
CA LEU A 579 9.26 14.79 -30.83
C LEU A 579 8.51 13.47 -30.84
N LEU A 580 8.95 12.51 -31.66
CA LEU A 580 8.44 11.13 -31.64
C LEU A 580 8.50 10.55 -30.23
N LEU A 581 7.38 10.03 -29.75
CA LEU A 581 7.38 9.21 -28.55
C LEU A 581 7.94 7.82 -28.87
N GLU A 582 8.97 7.42 -28.14
CA GLU A 582 9.58 6.09 -28.20
C GLU A 582 9.76 5.49 -26.81
N GLY A 583 9.61 4.17 -26.71
CA GLY A 583 9.78 3.44 -25.46
C GLY A 583 8.78 2.30 -25.30
N ASN A 584 8.80 1.71 -24.12
CA ASN A 584 8.04 0.51 -23.80
C ASN A 584 6.70 0.84 -23.11
N ARG A 585 5.85 -0.18 -22.89
CA ARG A 585 4.65 -0.06 -22.05
C ARG A 585 4.76 -0.88 -20.77
N GLN A 586 4.07 -0.42 -19.73
CA GLN A 586 3.88 -1.16 -18.49
C GLN A 586 2.42 -1.55 -18.30
N GLU A 587 2.15 -2.85 -18.20
CA GLU A 587 0.85 -3.38 -17.78
C GLU A 587 0.67 -3.37 -16.26
N VAL A 588 -0.57 -3.28 -15.83
CA VAL A 588 -0.97 -3.50 -14.44
C VAL A 588 -0.98 -4.97 -14.05
N THR A 589 -0.72 -5.22 -12.76
CA THR A 589 -0.94 -6.53 -12.15
C THR A 589 -2.43 -6.75 -11.88
N TRP A 590 -3.00 -7.85 -12.36
CA TRP A 590 -4.44 -8.09 -12.26
C TRP A 590 -4.94 -8.50 -10.86
N TRP A 591 -4.15 -9.31 -10.12
CA TRP A 591 -4.60 -9.89 -8.84
C TRP A 591 -3.52 -10.45 -7.89
N ASN A 592 -2.29 -10.73 -8.32
CA ASN A 592 -1.32 -11.54 -7.56
C ASN A 592 -0.39 -10.75 -6.60
N GLY A 593 -0.83 -9.58 -6.14
CA GLY A 593 -0.08 -8.74 -5.20
C GLY A 593 -0.02 -9.33 -3.78
N ARG A 594 0.95 -8.91 -2.96
CA ARG A 594 1.04 -9.22 -1.52
C ARG A 594 1.60 -8.03 -0.74
N THR A 595 1.26 -7.96 0.55
CA THR A 595 1.75 -6.93 1.49
C THR A 595 2.97 -7.38 2.30
N LYS A 596 3.51 -8.58 2.04
CA LYS A 596 4.72 -9.09 2.70
C LYS A 596 5.96 -8.34 2.17
N TYR A 597 6.87 -7.97 3.06
CA TYR A 597 8.03 -7.12 2.73
C TYR A 597 9.00 -7.72 1.71
N ASN A 598 9.14 -9.05 1.67
CA ASN A 598 9.93 -9.74 0.66
C ASN A 598 9.34 -9.61 -0.76
N PHE A 599 8.00 -9.66 -0.88
CA PHE A 599 7.29 -9.51 -2.14
C PHE A 599 7.30 -8.07 -2.65
N ILE A 600 7.15 -7.10 -1.76
CA ILE A 600 7.11 -5.67 -2.11
C ILE A 600 8.33 -5.24 -2.95
N LYS A 601 9.50 -5.82 -2.67
CA LYS A 601 10.77 -5.55 -3.41
C LYS A 601 10.69 -5.85 -4.90
N THR A 602 9.81 -6.75 -5.34
CA THR A 602 9.67 -7.15 -6.75
C THR A 602 8.43 -6.56 -7.42
N ALA A 603 7.67 -5.73 -6.71
CA ALA A 603 6.43 -5.18 -7.21
C ALA A 603 6.64 -4.21 -8.40
N LYS A 604 5.59 -4.10 -9.22
CA LYS A 604 5.47 -3.09 -10.27
C LYS A 604 4.55 -1.95 -9.81
N PRO A 605 4.78 -0.72 -10.29
CA PRO A 605 3.86 0.39 -10.03
C PRO A 605 2.43 0.07 -10.47
N HIS A 606 1.44 0.45 -9.64
CA HIS A 606 0.03 0.27 -9.94
C HIS A 606 -0.80 1.44 -9.40
N VAL A 607 -1.46 2.20 -10.29
CA VAL A 607 -2.12 3.47 -9.93
C VAL A 607 -3.37 3.29 -9.05
N THR A 608 -4.15 2.21 -9.27
CA THR A 608 -5.42 1.97 -8.57
C THR A 608 -5.38 0.79 -7.59
N ARG A 609 -4.17 0.40 -7.16
CA ARG A 609 -3.99 -0.60 -6.09
C ARG A 609 -4.02 0.14 -4.77
N PHE A 610 -4.76 -0.39 -3.81
CA PHE A 610 -4.91 0.22 -2.51
C PHE A 610 -4.51 -0.75 -1.39
N VAL A 611 -3.62 -0.31 -0.51
CA VAL A 611 -3.32 -0.98 0.74
C VAL A 611 -3.62 0.03 1.86
N PRO A 612 -4.69 -0.20 2.64
CA PRO A 612 -5.05 0.68 3.75
C PRO A 612 -3.88 1.01 4.66
N ASP A 613 -3.72 2.31 4.94
CA ASP A 613 -2.69 2.92 5.80
C ASP A 613 -1.24 2.72 5.32
N GLN A 614 -1.01 2.26 4.09
CA GLN A 614 0.33 1.93 3.58
C GLN A 614 0.57 2.47 2.18
N GLU A 615 1.66 3.22 2.02
CA GLU A 615 2.05 3.87 0.77
C GLU A 615 3.43 3.45 0.30
N GLY A 616 3.65 3.50 -1.00
CA GLY A 616 4.92 3.15 -1.63
C GLY A 616 4.76 2.11 -2.72
N LEU A 617 5.89 1.74 -3.35
CA LEU A 617 5.91 0.71 -4.39
C LEU A 617 5.35 -0.61 -3.84
N GLY A 618 4.46 -1.28 -4.57
CA GLY A 618 3.88 -2.55 -4.13
C GLY A 618 2.73 -2.43 -3.13
N LEU A 619 2.55 -1.24 -2.56
CA LEU A 619 1.49 -0.86 -1.62
C LEU A 619 0.51 0.07 -2.35
N THR A 620 0.06 1.15 -1.70
CA THR A 620 -0.59 2.27 -2.40
C THR A 620 0.49 3.14 -3.05
N ASP A 621 0.73 2.97 -4.36
CA ASP A 621 1.80 3.70 -5.05
C ASP A 621 1.60 5.22 -5.03
N ARG A 622 2.64 5.94 -4.64
CA ARG A 622 2.72 7.40 -4.85
C ARG A 622 2.92 7.69 -6.33
N ILE A 623 2.03 8.48 -6.93
CA ILE A 623 2.01 8.74 -8.39
C ILE A 623 3.35 9.27 -8.90
N ASP A 624 3.98 10.21 -8.19
CA ASP A 624 5.28 10.76 -8.59
C ASP A 624 6.37 9.68 -8.63
N SER A 625 6.37 8.78 -7.65
CA SER A 625 7.33 7.66 -7.60
C SER A 625 7.07 6.64 -8.72
N ALA A 626 5.79 6.36 -9.02
CA ALA A 626 5.41 5.48 -10.12
C ALA A 626 5.93 6.00 -11.47
N LEU A 627 5.73 7.30 -11.76
CA LEU A 627 6.21 7.94 -12.99
C LEU A 627 7.73 7.89 -13.11
N VAL A 628 8.45 8.21 -12.02
CA VAL A 628 9.93 8.14 -12.01
C VAL A 628 10.41 6.71 -12.28
N GLN A 629 9.78 5.70 -11.68
CA GLN A 629 10.13 4.30 -11.90
C GLN A 629 9.84 3.84 -13.33
N MET A 630 8.68 4.24 -13.88
CA MET A 630 8.34 3.96 -15.27
C MET A 630 9.36 4.57 -16.22
N LYS A 631 9.74 5.85 -16.01
CA LYS A 631 10.75 6.54 -16.82
C LYS A 631 12.09 5.81 -16.79
N ARG A 632 12.55 5.41 -15.59
CA ARG A 632 13.80 4.66 -15.42
C ARG A 632 13.81 3.31 -16.10
N ARG A 633 12.63 2.70 -16.30
CA ARG A 633 12.45 1.43 -17.02
C ARG A 633 12.27 1.62 -18.54
N GLY A 634 12.34 2.86 -19.04
CA GLY A 634 12.11 3.17 -20.45
C GLY A 634 10.66 3.02 -20.87
N ASN A 635 9.70 3.09 -19.94
CA ASN A 635 8.28 3.01 -20.27
C ASN A 635 7.71 4.40 -20.55
N ILE A 636 6.98 4.55 -21.65
CA ILE A 636 6.22 5.75 -22.02
C ILE A 636 4.70 5.55 -21.93
N VAL A 637 4.23 4.30 -21.88
CA VAL A 637 2.80 3.98 -21.77
C VAL A 637 2.51 3.24 -20.47
N PHE A 638 1.50 3.69 -19.74
CA PHE A 638 0.85 2.91 -18.67
C PHE A 638 -0.43 2.28 -19.23
N ASP A 639 -0.43 0.96 -19.41
CA ASP A 639 -1.57 0.20 -19.94
C ASP A 639 -2.40 -0.32 -18.76
N HIS A 640 -3.54 0.36 -18.52
CA HIS A 640 -4.34 0.21 -17.31
C HIS A 640 -5.71 -0.36 -17.60
N ASN A 641 -6.10 -1.38 -16.82
CA ASN A 641 -7.46 -1.87 -16.68
C ASN A 641 -7.81 -1.98 -15.18
N TYR A 642 -9.10 -2.00 -14.84
CA TYR A 642 -9.53 -2.23 -13.45
C TYR A 642 -9.24 -3.68 -12.99
N GLY A 643 -9.19 -3.89 -11.67
CA GLY A 643 -8.79 -5.16 -11.07
C GLY A 643 -9.68 -6.34 -11.42
N LEU A 644 -9.09 -7.55 -11.51
CA LEU A 644 -9.87 -8.76 -11.82
C LEU A 644 -10.94 -9.06 -10.76
N TRP A 645 -10.62 -8.78 -9.50
CA TRP A 645 -11.54 -8.81 -8.36
C TRP A 645 -11.02 -7.84 -7.30
N TYR A 646 -11.88 -7.50 -6.34
CA TYR A 646 -11.55 -6.50 -5.32
C TYR A 646 -10.52 -6.99 -4.30
N ASP A 647 -10.70 -8.18 -3.71
CA ASP A 647 -9.94 -8.63 -2.55
C ASP A 647 -9.15 -9.93 -2.76
N LEU A 648 -8.03 -10.10 -2.04
CA LEU A 648 -7.11 -11.21 -2.24
C LEU A 648 -7.66 -12.58 -1.83
N ARG A 649 -8.78 -12.70 -1.10
CA ARG A 649 -9.34 -14.03 -0.80
C ARG A 649 -9.67 -14.78 -2.10
N ARG A 650 -10.05 -14.06 -3.17
CA ARG A 650 -10.34 -14.64 -4.50
C ARG A 650 -9.13 -15.16 -5.26
N THR A 651 -7.91 -14.99 -4.74
CA THR A 651 -6.74 -15.68 -5.29
C THR A 651 -6.82 -17.20 -5.19
N ASP A 652 -7.72 -17.75 -4.35
CA ASP A 652 -8.10 -19.17 -4.34
C ASP A 652 -8.77 -19.64 -5.65
N HIS A 653 -9.21 -18.70 -6.50
CA HIS A 653 -9.96 -18.96 -7.73
C HIS A 653 -11.25 -19.76 -7.50
N GLU A 654 -11.88 -19.57 -6.34
CA GLU A 654 -13.15 -20.20 -6.02
C GLU A 654 -14.35 -19.36 -6.41
N ARG A 655 -15.52 -20.00 -6.48
CA ARG A 655 -16.80 -19.37 -6.88
C ARG A 655 -17.71 -19.05 -5.68
N ILE A 656 -17.27 -19.42 -4.49
CA ILE A 656 -18.08 -19.42 -3.27
C ILE A 656 -18.23 -17.99 -2.74
N ARG A 657 -19.40 -17.70 -2.15
CA ARG A 657 -19.68 -16.44 -1.47
C ARG A 657 -18.81 -16.31 -0.22
N ARG A 658 -18.25 -15.12 0.03
CA ARG A 658 -17.48 -14.85 1.25
C ARG A 658 -18.43 -14.70 2.44
N ARG A 659 -18.00 -15.18 3.61
CA ARG A 659 -18.80 -15.20 4.84
C ARG A 659 -19.18 -13.77 5.27
N ASP A 660 -18.21 -12.87 5.22
CA ASP A 660 -18.28 -11.50 5.71
C ASP A 660 -17.34 -10.58 4.90
N GLY A 661 -17.40 -9.29 5.22
CA GLY A 661 -16.60 -8.25 4.57
C GLY A 661 -15.13 -8.24 4.99
N ASP A 662 -14.58 -9.27 5.63
CA ASP A 662 -13.17 -9.34 6.02
C ASP A 662 -12.23 -9.49 4.81
N VAL A 663 -12.12 -8.44 3.99
CA VAL A 663 -11.31 -8.38 2.79
C VAL A 663 -9.82 -8.28 3.10
N TRP A 664 -9.00 -8.83 2.19
CA TRP A 664 -7.54 -8.88 2.34
C TRP A 664 -6.86 -8.07 1.24
N ALA A 665 -5.96 -7.16 1.64
CA ALA A 665 -5.21 -6.29 0.74
C ALA A 665 -3.95 -6.98 0.15
N PRO A 666 -3.45 -6.54 -1.03
CA PRO A 666 -3.85 -5.34 -1.76
C PRO A 666 -5.25 -5.44 -2.37
N LEU A 667 -5.99 -4.33 -2.26
CA LEU A 667 -7.32 -4.16 -2.82
C LEU A 667 -7.16 -3.58 -4.23
N TYR A 668 -7.78 -4.20 -5.23
CA TYR A 668 -7.77 -3.70 -6.60
C TYR A 668 -9.11 -3.01 -6.87
N GLU A 669 -9.08 -1.69 -6.72
CA GLU A 669 -10.28 -0.86 -6.73
C GLU A 669 -11.01 -0.92 -8.08
N GLN A 670 -12.34 -0.94 -7.98
CA GLN A 670 -13.25 -0.97 -9.12
C GLN A 670 -13.70 0.46 -9.46
N PRO A 671 -14.08 0.76 -10.73
CA PRO A 671 -14.47 2.10 -11.14
C PRO A 671 -15.83 2.56 -10.60
N PHE A 672 -16.57 1.66 -9.94
CA PHE A 672 -17.90 1.90 -9.36
C PHE A 672 -17.82 2.00 -7.84
N GLY A 673 -18.53 2.97 -7.29
CA GLY A 673 -18.64 3.19 -5.86
C GLY A 673 -19.60 2.17 -5.22
N ARG A 674 -19.35 1.88 -3.95
CA ARG A 674 -20.24 1.06 -3.12
C ARG A 674 -21.51 1.84 -2.77
N SER A 675 -22.62 1.15 -2.57
CA SER A 675 -23.94 1.79 -2.35
C SER A 675 -24.30 1.94 -0.87
N GLY A 676 -23.64 1.19 0.02
CA GLY A 676 -24.09 1.02 1.42
C GLY A 676 -25.35 0.15 1.54
N GLN A 677 -25.83 -0.46 0.45
CA GLN A 677 -27.06 -1.26 0.41
C GLN A 677 -26.78 -2.72 0.04
N GLY A 678 -27.49 -3.63 0.72
CA GLY A 678 -27.37 -5.07 0.50
C GLY A 678 -25.95 -5.60 0.79
N LYS A 679 -25.71 -6.86 0.43
CA LYS A 679 -24.40 -7.52 0.59
C LYS A 679 -24.00 -8.17 -0.73
N ALA A 680 -22.82 -7.80 -1.25
CA ALA A 680 -22.19 -8.37 -2.43
C ALA A 680 -21.55 -9.73 -2.13
N TRP A 681 -21.03 -10.38 -3.18
CA TRP A 681 -20.46 -11.73 -3.07
C TRP A 681 -19.18 -11.80 -2.24
N ASP A 682 -18.47 -10.68 -2.13
CA ASP A 682 -17.29 -10.46 -1.28
C ASP A 682 -17.63 -10.09 0.18
N GLY A 683 -18.90 -9.84 0.47
CA GLY A 683 -19.39 -9.52 1.81
C GLY A 683 -19.43 -8.04 2.18
N LEU A 684 -18.98 -7.12 1.32
CA LEU A 684 -19.21 -5.67 1.45
C LEU A 684 -20.60 -5.28 0.90
N SER A 685 -20.98 -4.00 0.99
CA SER A 685 -22.19 -3.52 0.32
C SER A 685 -22.13 -3.68 -1.20
N LYS A 686 -23.30 -3.73 -1.87
CA LYS A 686 -23.36 -3.82 -3.33
C LYS A 686 -22.84 -2.54 -4.00
N TYR A 687 -22.29 -2.65 -5.20
CA TYR A 687 -21.96 -1.52 -6.04
C TYR A 687 -23.21 -0.79 -6.55
N ASP A 688 -23.07 0.50 -6.82
CA ASP A 688 -23.97 1.26 -7.68
C ASP A 688 -23.21 1.62 -8.95
N LEU A 689 -23.57 0.98 -10.06
CA LEU A 689 -22.93 1.18 -11.36
C LEU A 689 -23.12 2.60 -11.92
N THR A 690 -24.05 3.39 -11.35
CA THR A 690 -24.26 4.80 -11.69
C THR A 690 -23.48 5.77 -10.78
N ARG A 691 -22.80 5.24 -9.75
CA ARG A 691 -21.93 6.01 -8.85
C ARG A 691 -20.46 5.73 -9.23
N PRO A 692 -19.73 6.69 -9.80
CA PRO A 692 -18.27 6.55 -9.96
C PRO A 692 -17.56 6.41 -8.61
N ASN A 693 -16.56 5.52 -8.50
CA ASN A 693 -15.64 5.47 -7.36
C ASN A 693 -14.71 6.68 -7.42
N ALA A 694 -14.92 7.68 -6.56
CA ALA A 694 -14.25 8.96 -6.72
C ALA A 694 -12.73 8.84 -6.53
N TRP A 695 -12.27 7.97 -5.63
CA TRP A 695 -10.83 7.72 -5.45
C TRP A 695 -10.17 7.09 -6.68
N TYR A 696 -10.81 6.08 -7.28
CA TYR A 696 -10.30 5.40 -8.49
C TYR A 696 -10.07 6.41 -9.63
N TRP A 697 -11.09 7.23 -9.90
CA TRP A 697 -11.07 8.22 -10.98
C TRP A 697 -10.10 9.37 -10.69
N TYR A 698 -10.07 9.85 -9.44
CA TYR A 698 -9.10 10.85 -8.99
C TYR A 698 -7.65 10.38 -9.17
N ARG A 699 -7.33 9.13 -8.84
CA ARG A 699 -5.96 8.61 -8.99
C ARG A 699 -5.53 8.48 -10.44
N LEU A 700 -6.39 7.97 -11.32
CA LEU A 700 -6.08 7.90 -12.74
C LEU A 700 -5.95 9.29 -13.36
N LYS A 701 -6.82 10.24 -12.98
CA LYS A 701 -6.73 11.64 -13.43
C LYS A 701 -5.41 12.28 -12.98
N THR A 702 -5.06 12.13 -11.72
CA THR A 702 -3.78 12.62 -11.16
C THR A 702 -2.58 11.99 -11.88
N PHE A 703 -2.65 10.70 -12.21
CA PHE A 703 -1.62 10.05 -13.03
C PHE A 703 -1.56 10.66 -14.42
N ALA A 704 -2.68 10.80 -15.13
CA ALA A 704 -2.74 11.36 -16.48
C ALA A 704 -2.16 12.78 -16.53
N ASP A 705 -2.58 13.66 -15.62
CA ASP A 705 -2.10 15.06 -15.57
C ASP A 705 -0.58 15.15 -15.33
N LYS A 706 -0.03 14.31 -14.46
CA LYS A 706 1.42 14.28 -14.18
C LYS A 706 2.21 13.56 -15.27
N ALA A 707 1.63 12.53 -15.89
CA ALA A 707 2.20 11.82 -17.02
C ALA A 707 2.32 12.73 -18.26
N GLU A 708 1.37 13.64 -18.46
CA GLU A 708 1.34 14.59 -19.56
C GLU A 708 2.55 15.53 -19.53
N ALA A 709 2.94 16.00 -18.34
CA ALA A 709 4.18 16.77 -18.16
C ALA A 709 5.46 15.92 -18.24
N ALA A 710 5.34 14.59 -18.09
CA ALA A 710 6.46 13.67 -18.10
C ALA A 710 6.76 13.06 -19.49
N GLY A 711 5.96 13.36 -20.51
CA GLY A 711 6.05 12.75 -21.83
C GLY A 711 5.57 11.30 -21.85
N MET A 712 4.56 10.99 -21.05
CA MET A 712 3.99 9.64 -20.91
C MET A 712 2.49 9.63 -21.17
N MET A 713 1.99 8.49 -21.65
CA MET A 713 0.58 8.28 -21.96
C MET A 713 -0.08 7.28 -21.01
N LEU A 714 -1.37 7.49 -20.78
CA LEU A 714 -2.26 6.51 -20.16
C LEU A 714 -3.06 5.81 -21.26
N PHE A 715 -2.87 4.51 -21.41
CA PHE A 715 -3.75 3.66 -22.21
C PHE A 715 -4.84 3.14 -21.27
N HIS A 716 -6.02 3.73 -21.39
CA HIS A 716 -7.15 3.46 -20.53
C HIS A 716 -8.06 2.42 -21.15
N GLN A 717 -7.97 1.18 -20.66
CA GLN A 717 -8.84 0.08 -21.05
C GLN A 717 -10.17 0.25 -20.32
N ASN A 718 -11.22 0.63 -21.05
CA ASN A 718 -12.52 0.91 -20.45
C ASN A 718 -13.11 -0.33 -19.79
N TYR A 719 -12.99 -1.50 -20.41
CA TYR A 719 -13.45 -2.77 -19.86
C TYR A 719 -12.30 -3.75 -19.62
N PHE A 720 -12.61 -4.84 -18.92
CA PHE A 720 -11.71 -5.98 -18.78
C PHE A 720 -12.43 -7.28 -19.16
N GLN A 721 -12.27 -7.71 -20.41
CA GLN A 721 -13.03 -8.84 -20.96
C GLN A 721 -12.73 -10.16 -20.25
N HIS A 722 -11.56 -10.29 -19.64
CA HIS A 722 -11.17 -11.47 -18.89
C HIS A 722 -12.16 -11.83 -17.76
N ASN A 723 -12.92 -10.85 -17.24
CA ASN A 723 -13.95 -11.07 -16.22
C ASN A 723 -15.18 -11.85 -16.71
N ILE A 724 -15.51 -11.72 -18.00
CA ILE A 724 -16.77 -12.23 -18.56
C ILE A 724 -16.60 -13.51 -19.39
N LEU A 725 -15.34 -13.96 -19.52
CA LEU A 725 -14.95 -15.18 -20.19
C LEU A 725 -14.13 -16.04 -19.23
N GLU A 726 -13.93 -17.30 -19.60
CA GLU A 726 -12.91 -18.20 -19.06
C GLU A 726 -13.13 -18.85 -17.68
N ALA A 727 -13.36 -18.13 -16.59
CA ALA A 727 -13.48 -18.76 -15.25
C ALA A 727 -14.50 -18.07 -14.36
N GLY A 728 -15.32 -18.87 -13.67
CA GLY A 728 -16.38 -18.36 -12.80
C GLY A 728 -15.86 -17.48 -11.66
N ALA A 729 -14.66 -17.75 -11.16
CA ALA A 729 -14.02 -16.92 -10.12
C ALA A 729 -13.77 -15.47 -10.58
N HIS A 730 -13.62 -15.23 -11.89
CA HIS A 730 -13.42 -13.89 -12.44
C HIS A 730 -14.73 -13.09 -12.50
N TRP A 731 -15.86 -13.80 -12.53
CA TRP A 731 -17.20 -13.24 -12.67
C TRP A 731 -17.91 -13.05 -11.32
N VAL A 732 -17.68 -13.93 -10.35
CA VAL A 732 -18.46 -13.97 -9.11
C VAL A 732 -18.40 -12.68 -8.30
N ASP A 733 -17.28 -11.96 -8.35
CA ASP A 733 -17.07 -10.66 -7.68
C ASP A 733 -17.16 -9.47 -8.67
N CYS A 734 -17.48 -9.71 -9.95
CA CYS A 734 -17.58 -8.65 -10.95
C CYS A 734 -18.71 -7.68 -10.60
N PRO A 735 -18.49 -6.34 -10.63
CA PRO A 735 -19.54 -5.36 -10.32
C PRO A 735 -20.80 -5.48 -11.18
N TRP A 736 -20.64 -5.90 -12.44
CA TRP A 736 -21.74 -6.02 -13.41
C TRP A 736 -22.67 -7.22 -13.18
N ARG A 737 -22.38 -8.06 -12.19
CA ARG A 737 -23.23 -9.20 -11.82
C ARG A 737 -24.37 -8.74 -10.89
N ASP A 738 -25.59 -9.22 -11.09
CA ASP A 738 -26.78 -8.84 -10.28
C ASP A 738 -26.60 -9.06 -8.77
N ALA A 739 -25.84 -10.08 -8.37
CA ALA A 739 -25.50 -10.33 -6.98
C ALA A 739 -24.66 -9.20 -6.34
N ASN A 740 -23.94 -8.40 -7.15
CA ASN A 740 -22.95 -7.43 -6.70
C ASN A 740 -23.37 -5.98 -6.92
N ASN A 741 -24.47 -5.69 -7.63
CA ASN A 741 -24.96 -4.33 -7.84
C ASN A 741 -26.46 -4.16 -7.52
N ILE A 742 -26.89 -2.90 -7.46
CA ILE A 742 -28.29 -2.51 -7.21
C ILE A 742 -29.05 -2.08 -8.48
N ASN A 743 -28.43 -2.24 -9.67
CA ASN A 743 -28.88 -1.62 -10.92
C ASN A 743 -29.70 -2.56 -11.82
N ASN A 744 -29.95 -3.81 -11.40
CA ASN A 744 -30.76 -4.80 -12.12
C ASN A 744 -30.27 -5.06 -13.55
N THR A 745 -29.03 -5.51 -13.67
CA THR A 745 -28.34 -5.78 -14.94
C THR A 745 -28.90 -6.98 -15.74
N ASP A 746 -29.69 -7.85 -15.11
CA ASP A 746 -30.29 -9.07 -15.69
C ASP A 746 -29.25 -9.99 -16.36
N MET A 747 -28.15 -10.24 -15.66
CA MET A 747 -27.10 -11.17 -16.11
C MET A 747 -27.48 -12.63 -15.85
N GLY A 748 -28.48 -12.87 -15.00
CA GLY A 748 -29.09 -14.17 -14.73
C GLY A 748 -28.47 -14.86 -13.52
N GLU A 749 -29.25 -14.96 -12.45
CA GLU A 749 -28.89 -15.61 -11.19
C GLU A 749 -29.82 -16.81 -10.89
N PRO A 750 -29.33 -17.87 -10.21
CA PRO A 750 -27.92 -18.14 -9.94
C PRO A 750 -27.14 -18.40 -11.24
N VAL A 751 -25.86 -18.03 -11.26
CA VAL A 751 -25.01 -18.21 -12.44
C VAL A 751 -24.84 -19.70 -12.79
N ASN A 752 -25.18 -20.07 -14.02
CA ASN A 752 -24.96 -21.42 -14.55
C ASN A 752 -23.51 -21.55 -15.07
N PHE A 753 -22.57 -21.95 -14.21
CA PHE A 753 -21.18 -22.15 -14.60
C PHE A 753 -21.01 -23.41 -15.45
N ALA A 754 -20.39 -23.27 -16.63
CA ALA A 754 -20.10 -24.39 -17.51
C ALA A 754 -19.11 -25.35 -16.83
N GLY A 755 -19.54 -26.60 -16.64
CA GLY A 755 -18.78 -27.61 -15.89
C GLY A 755 -18.47 -27.20 -14.45
N ASP A 756 -19.35 -26.39 -13.83
CA ASP A 756 -19.19 -25.82 -12.49
C ASP A 756 -17.85 -25.08 -12.27
N LYS A 757 -17.27 -24.51 -13.33
CA LYS A 757 -15.97 -23.84 -13.26
C LYS A 757 -15.84 -22.66 -14.20
N ARG A 758 -16.34 -22.79 -15.43
CA ARG A 758 -16.11 -21.84 -16.52
C ARG A 758 -17.27 -20.85 -16.65
N ILE A 759 -16.98 -19.67 -17.16
CA ILE A 759 -18.00 -18.63 -17.43
C ILE A 759 -17.92 -18.19 -18.90
N PHE A 760 -19.08 -17.95 -19.49
CA PHE A 760 -19.26 -17.48 -20.87
C PHE A 760 -20.49 -16.56 -20.90
N VAL A 761 -20.34 -15.32 -20.45
CA VAL A 761 -21.45 -14.34 -20.38
C VAL A 761 -21.26 -13.15 -21.32
N ALA A 762 -20.26 -13.19 -22.20
CA ALA A 762 -19.94 -12.07 -23.08
C ALA A 762 -21.09 -11.70 -24.02
N ASP A 763 -21.84 -12.67 -24.57
CA ASP A 763 -23.03 -12.36 -25.39
C ASP A 763 -24.09 -11.56 -24.64
N LYS A 764 -24.34 -11.86 -23.35
CA LYS A 764 -25.28 -11.10 -22.52
C LYS A 764 -24.73 -9.75 -22.12
N PHE A 765 -23.45 -9.71 -21.76
CA PHE A 765 -22.78 -8.48 -21.33
C PHE A 765 -22.74 -7.47 -22.48
N TYR A 766 -22.43 -7.92 -23.70
CA TYR A 766 -22.37 -7.06 -24.89
C TYR A 766 -23.71 -6.91 -25.61
N ASP A 767 -24.83 -7.38 -25.04
CA ASP A 767 -26.16 -7.19 -25.62
C ASP A 767 -26.68 -5.77 -25.36
N ILE A 768 -26.61 -4.95 -26.42
CA ILE A 768 -27.07 -3.56 -26.42
C ILE A 768 -28.58 -3.42 -26.66
N ASN A 769 -29.32 -4.51 -26.88
CA ASN A 769 -30.78 -4.44 -27.02
C ASN A 769 -31.49 -4.41 -25.67
N HIS A 770 -30.81 -4.82 -24.60
CA HIS A 770 -31.36 -4.72 -23.26
C HIS A 770 -31.28 -3.28 -22.74
N PRO A 771 -32.43 -2.62 -22.46
CA PRO A 771 -32.47 -1.17 -22.24
C PRO A 771 -31.64 -0.70 -21.04
N VAL A 772 -31.67 -1.45 -19.93
CA VAL A 772 -30.90 -1.11 -18.72
C VAL A 772 -29.39 -1.23 -18.95
N ARG A 773 -28.90 -2.39 -19.42
CA ARG A 773 -27.48 -2.61 -19.74
C ARG A 773 -26.96 -1.62 -20.76
N ARG A 774 -27.71 -1.36 -21.83
CA ARG A 774 -27.34 -0.37 -22.85
C ARG A 774 -27.07 0.99 -22.24
N GLU A 775 -27.96 1.47 -21.37
CA GLU A 775 -27.79 2.77 -20.72
C GLU A 775 -26.64 2.78 -19.70
N LEU A 776 -26.47 1.70 -18.93
CA LEU A 776 -25.33 1.57 -18.01
C LEU A 776 -23.99 1.57 -18.77
N HIS A 777 -23.88 0.87 -19.89
CA HIS A 777 -22.70 0.92 -20.75
C HIS A 777 -22.48 2.33 -21.31
N ARG A 778 -23.53 2.98 -21.83
CA ARG A 778 -23.44 4.36 -22.34
C ARG A 778 -22.93 5.34 -21.28
N GLN A 779 -23.47 5.27 -20.06
CA GLN A 779 -23.06 6.11 -18.94
C GLN A 779 -21.62 5.84 -18.52
N TYR A 780 -21.24 4.56 -18.42
CA TYR A 780 -19.87 4.18 -18.06
C TYR A 780 -18.85 4.64 -19.12
N ILE A 781 -19.16 4.48 -20.41
CA ILE A 781 -18.32 4.99 -21.50
C ILE A 781 -18.18 6.51 -21.38
N ARG A 782 -19.28 7.24 -21.20
CA ARG A 782 -19.24 8.70 -21.00
C ARG A 782 -18.45 9.08 -19.75
N GLN A 783 -18.50 8.31 -18.66
CA GLN A 783 -17.67 8.55 -17.47
C GLN A 783 -16.17 8.40 -17.79
N CYS A 784 -15.78 7.37 -18.56
CA CYS A 784 -14.39 7.20 -19.01
C CYS A 784 -13.90 8.42 -19.82
N LEU A 785 -14.75 8.98 -20.68
CA LEU A 785 -14.43 10.15 -21.50
C LEU A 785 -14.37 11.43 -20.65
N ASN A 786 -15.40 11.67 -19.85
CA ASN A 786 -15.54 12.86 -19.00
C ASN A 786 -14.35 13.04 -18.06
N ASN A 787 -13.85 11.95 -17.46
CA ASN A 787 -12.75 12.03 -16.49
C ASN A 787 -11.44 12.56 -17.12
N PHE A 788 -11.23 12.34 -18.42
CA PHE A 788 -9.98 12.67 -19.13
C PHE A 788 -10.17 13.67 -20.25
N ALA A 789 -11.31 14.36 -20.28
CA ALA A 789 -11.70 15.22 -21.38
C ALA A 789 -10.73 16.40 -21.64
N ASP A 790 -9.87 16.72 -20.67
CA ASP A 790 -8.86 17.78 -20.73
C ASP A 790 -7.42 17.24 -20.78
N ASN A 791 -7.22 15.93 -21.03
CA ASN A 791 -5.91 15.29 -21.14
C ASN A 791 -5.65 14.87 -22.59
N LYS A 792 -4.57 15.37 -23.19
CA LYS A 792 -4.16 14.98 -24.55
C LYS A 792 -3.36 13.68 -24.60
N ASN A 793 -2.87 13.22 -23.45
CA ASN A 793 -2.03 12.03 -23.32
C ASN A 793 -2.82 10.77 -22.88
N VAL A 794 -4.15 10.81 -22.89
CA VAL A 794 -5.00 9.66 -22.55
C VAL A 794 -5.55 9.06 -23.83
N VAL A 795 -5.26 7.78 -24.04
CA VAL A 795 -5.78 6.99 -25.16
C VAL A 795 -6.86 6.07 -24.63
N GLN A 796 -8.06 6.13 -25.22
CA GLN A 796 -9.19 5.29 -24.87
C GLN A 796 -9.15 3.99 -25.68
N LEU A 797 -9.20 2.86 -24.97
CA LEU A 797 -9.31 1.53 -25.55
C LEU A 797 -10.58 0.87 -25.04
N ILE A 798 -11.20 0.03 -25.87
CA ILE A 798 -12.45 -0.62 -25.46
C ILE A 798 -12.23 -1.55 -24.27
N SER A 799 -11.25 -2.46 -24.31
CA SER A 799 -11.10 -3.48 -23.28
C SER A 799 -9.74 -4.17 -23.34
N ALA A 800 -9.19 -4.46 -22.17
CA ALA A 800 -8.10 -5.42 -22.05
C ALA A 800 -8.61 -6.82 -22.48
N GLU A 801 -7.86 -7.45 -23.38
CA GLU A 801 -8.20 -8.74 -24.01
C GLU A 801 -9.49 -8.74 -24.86
N TYR A 802 -9.78 -7.66 -25.61
CA TYR A 802 -10.97 -7.59 -26.46
C TYR A 802 -10.93 -8.53 -27.67
N THR A 803 -11.60 -9.68 -27.52
CA THR A 803 -12.04 -10.59 -28.60
C THR A 803 -13.57 -10.58 -28.74
N GLY A 804 -14.19 -9.46 -28.33
CA GLY A 804 -15.64 -9.27 -28.32
C GLY A 804 -16.23 -9.10 -29.72
N PRO A 805 -17.56 -8.96 -29.82
CA PRO A 805 -18.26 -8.89 -31.10
C PRO A 805 -18.22 -7.49 -31.73
N LEU A 806 -18.27 -7.44 -33.06
CA LEU A 806 -18.24 -6.19 -33.84
C LEU A 806 -19.31 -5.17 -33.38
N HIS A 807 -20.54 -5.60 -33.13
CA HIS A 807 -21.66 -4.68 -32.81
C HIS A 807 -21.45 -3.89 -31.51
N PHE A 808 -20.66 -4.42 -30.57
CA PHE A 808 -20.36 -3.69 -29.33
C PHE A 808 -19.21 -2.69 -29.53
N MET A 809 -18.24 -3.02 -30.39
CA MET A 809 -17.24 -2.04 -30.84
C MET A 809 -17.90 -0.87 -31.57
N GLU A 810 -18.86 -1.16 -32.44
CA GLU A 810 -19.68 -0.15 -33.12
C GLU A 810 -20.41 0.76 -32.12
N PHE A 811 -21.12 0.16 -31.16
CA PHE A 811 -21.81 0.90 -30.09
C PHE A 811 -20.86 1.77 -29.26
N TRP A 812 -19.67 1.26 -28.93
CA TRP A 812 -18.66 2.01 -28.17
C TRP A 812 -18.17 3.24 -28.93
N LEU A 813 -17.85 3.10 -30.22
CA LEU A 813 -17.44 4.21 -31.09
C LEU A 813 -18.58 5.20 -31.33
N ASP A 814 -19.81 4.71 -31.51
CA ASP A 814 -20.99 5.58 -31.67
C ASP A 814 -21.24 6.40 -30.38
N CYS A 815 -21.06 5.82 -29.19
CA CYS A 815 -21.15 6.57 -27.92
C CYS A 815 -20.07 7.66 -27.78
N ILE A 816 -18.86 7.41 -28.29
CA ILE A 816 -17.78 8.41 -28.30
C ILE A 816 -18.14 9.54 -29.26
N ALA A 817 -18.54 9.22 -30.49
CA ALA A 817 -18.93 10.22 -31.48
C ALA A 817 -20.08 11.12 -30.99
N GLU A 818 -21.09 10.54 -30.34
CA GLU A 818 -22.16 11.31 -29.68
C GLU A 818 -21.60 12.26 -28.61
N TRP A 819 -20.70 11.77 -27.76
CA TRP A 819 -20.10 12.59 -26.70
C TRP A 819 -19.25 13.73 -27.26
N GLU A 820 -18.45 13.49 -28.31
CA GLU A 820 -17.68 14.54 -28.97
C GLU A 820 -18.58 15.61 -29.58
N GLN A 821 -19.68 15.18 -30.23
CA GLN A 821 -20.68 16.08 -30.78
C GLN A 821 -21.39 16.91 -29.69
N GLU A 822 -21.74 16.29 -28.56
CA GLU A 822 -22.43 16.95 -27.44
C GLU A 822 -21.53 17.92 -26.67
N THR A 823 -20.24 17.61 -26.52
CA THR A 823 -19.32 18.37 -25.66
C THR A 823 -18.38 19.30 -26.42
N GLY A 824 -18.17 19.08 -27.72
CA GLY A 824 -17.16 19.76 -28.52
C GLY A 824 -15.71 19.39 -28.15
N LYS A 825 -15.53 18.36 -27.32
CA LYS A 825 -14.21 17.83 -26.94
C LYS A 825 -13.88 16.63 -27.82
N HIS A 826 -12.58 16.34 -27.97
CA HIS A 826 -12.09 15.19 -28.73
C HIS A 826 -11.39 14.20 -27.79
N ALA A 827 -11.70 12.92 -27.93
CA ALA A 827 -11.03 11.85 -27.21
C ALA A 827 -10.09 11.11 -28.16
N THR A 828 -8.84 10.88 -27.75
CA THR A 828 -7.93 10.05 -28.56
C THR A 828 -8.30 8.57 -28.43
N VAL A 829 -8.67 7.93 -29.54
CA VAL A 829 -9.21 6.57 -29.57
C VAL A 829 -8.26 5.59 -30.25
N ALA A 830 -7.96 4.48 -29.58
CA ALA A 830 -7.24 3.36 -30.16
C ALA A 830 -8.15 2.15 -30.44
N LEU A 831 -8.19 1.73 -31.70
CA LEU A 831 -8.88 0.53 -32.16
C LEU A 831 -8.02 -0.70 -31.86
N SER A 832 -8.38 -1.41 -30.80
CA SER A 832 -7.68 -2.60 -30.30
C SER A 832 -8.62 -3.80 -30.28
N ALA A 833 -8.55 -4.63 -31.33
CA ALA A 833 -9.43 -5.78 -31.49
C ALA A 833 -8.79 -6.88 -32.34
N THR A 834 -9.49 -7.99 -32.53
CA THR A 834 -9.17 -9.00 -33.52
C THR A 834 -9.19 -8.41 -34.94
N LYS A 835 -8.41 -8.99 -35.86
CA LYS A 835 -8.20 -8.41 -37.20
C LYS A 835 -9.50 -8.24 -37.99
N ASP A 836 -10.43 -9.18 -37.89
CA ASP A 836 -11.74 -9.14 -38.54
C ASP A 836 -12.59 -7.94 -38.07
N VAL A 837 -12.62 -7.69 -36.75
CA VAL A 837 -13.34 -6.55 -36.16
C VAL A 837 -12.63 -5.24 -36.49
N GLN A 838 -11.29 -5.21 -36.40
CA GLN A 838 -10.47 -4.05 -36.75
C GLN A 838 -10.71 -3.62 -38.21
N ASP A 839 -10.62 -4.57 -39.15
CA ASP A 839 -10.78 -4.30 -40.57
C ASP A 839 -12.22 -3.89 -40.92
N ALA A 840 -13.22 -4.48 -40.26
CA ALA A 840 -14.62 -4.09 -40.44
C ALA A 840 -14.85 -2.61 -40.05
N ILE A 841 -14.35 -2.18 -38.88
CA ILE A 841 -14.45 -0.78 -38.44
C ILE A 841 -13.67 0.16 -39.36
N LEU A 842 -12.45 -0.20 -39.77
CA LEU A 842 -11.64 0.65 -40.65
C LEU A 842 -12.18 0.74 -42.08
N ASN A 843 -13.09 -0.14 -42.48
CA ASN A 843 -13.82 -0.08 -43.75
C ASN A 843 -15.16 0.66 -43.64
N ASP A 844 -15.63 1.02 -42.43
CA ASP A 844 -16.77 1.89 -42.18
C ASP A 844 -16.30 3.35 -42.03
N PRO A 845 -16.52 4.23 -43.02
CA PRO A 845 -15.99 5.60 -42.97
C PRO A 845 -16.48 6.41 -41.77
N LYS A 846 -17.71 6.16 -41.29
CA LYS A 846 -18.29 6.92 -40.17
C LYS A 846 -17.52 6.62 -38.90
N ARG A 847 -17.29 5.34 -38.60
CA ARG A 847 -16.64 4.89 -37.36
C ARG A 847 -15.12 4.95 -37.46
N ALA A 848 -14.56 4.73 -38.65
CA ALA A 848 -13.14 4.96 -38.90
C ALA A 848 -12.73 6.42 -38.64
N ALA A 849 -13.63 7.40 -38.82
CA ALA A 849 -13.36 8.80 -38.51
C ALA A 849 -13.15 9.08 -37.01
N VAL A 850 -13.70 8.23 -36.13
CA VAL A 850 -13.56 8.34 -34.66
C VAL A 850 -12.22 7.73 -34.18
N VAL A 851 -11.55 6.91 -34.99
CA VAL A 851 -10.33 6.18 -34.60
C VAL A 851 -9.08 6.98 -34.95
N ASP A 852 -8.24 7.27 -33.97
CA ASP A 852 -6.97 7.98 -34.17
C ASP A 852 -5.78 7.02 -34.29
N ILE A 853 -5.84 5.91 -33.55
CA ILE A 853 -4.75 4.94 -33.40
C ILE A 853 -5.26 3.54 -33.78
N ILE A 854 -4.49 2.82 -34.59
CA ILE A 854 -4.67 1.40 -34.89
C ILE A 854 -3.70 0.62 -34.00
N ASP A 855 -4.22 -0.24 -33.14
CA ASP A 855 -3.43 -0.97 -32.16
C ASP A 855 -3.40 -2.46 -32.47
N ILE A 856 -2.27 -2.91 -33.00
CA ILE A 856 -2.06 -4.29 -33.41
C ILE A 856 -1.51 -5.06 -32.21
N ARG A 857 -2.39 -5.78 -31.50
CA ARG A 857 -1.99 -6.63 -30.36
C ARG A 857 -2.62 -8.02 -30.30
N TYR A 858 -3.76 -8.23 -30.97
CA TYR A 858 -4.49 -9.50 -30.93
C TYR A 858 -4.26 -10.38 -32.17
N TRP A 859 -3.44 -9.91 -33.11
CA TRP A 859 -3.10 -10.62 -34.34
C TRP A 859 -1.68 -10.22 -34.79
N HIS A 860 -1.01 -11.08 -35.55
CA HIS A 860 0.31 -10.79 -36.13
C HIS A 860 0.67 -11.73 -37.28
N TYR A 861 1.61 -11.30 -38.12
CA TYR A 861 2.29 -12.20 -39.07
C TYR A 861 3.37 -13.00 -38.34
N ARG A 862 3.37 -14.31 -38.56
CA ARG A 862 4.40 -15.22 -38.06
C ARG A 862 5.67 -15.09 -38.90
N ALA A 863 6.78 -15.58 -38.37
CA ALA A 863 8.07 -15.61 -39.06
C ALA A 863 8.06 -16.38 -40.40
N ASP A 864 7.10 -17.28 -40.63
CA ASP A 864 6.90 -17.97 -41.92
C ASP A 864 5.97 -17.21 -42.89
N GLY A 865 5.58 -15.98 -42.55
CA GLY A 865 4.67 -15.14 -43.32
C GLY A 865 3.17 -15.45 -43.15
N SER A 866 2.82 -16.54 -42.46
CA SER A 866 1.42 -16.90 -42.21
C SER A 866 0.78 -16.01 -41.13
N LEU A 867 -0.54 -15.85 -41.17
CA LEU A 867 -1.28 -14.95 -40.27
C LEU A 867 -1.80 -15.67 -39.02
N TYR A 868 -1.54 -15.11 -37.84
CA TYR A 868 -2.29 -15.40 -36.61
C TYR A 868 -3.36 -14.32 -36.43
N ALA A 869 -4.62 -14.68 -36.66
CA ALA A 869 -5.76 -13.77 -36.51
C ALA A 869 -6.95 -14.53 -35.90
N PRO A 870 -7.08 -14.54 -34.57
CA PRO A 870 -8.31 -14.94 -33.89
C PRO A 870 -9.52 -14.16 -34.42
N GLU A 871 -10.70 -14.79 -34.46
CA GLU A 871 -11.97 -14.13 -34.83
C GLU A 871 -12.65 -13.51 -33.61
N GLY A 872 -13.27 -12.34 -33.80
CA GLY A 872 -14.07 -11.67 -32.78
C GLY A 872 -15.44 -12.32 -32.57
N GLY A 873 -16.04 -12.07 -31.40
CA GLY A 873 -17.42 -12.48 -31.10
C GLY A 873 -17.63 -14.00 -30.97
N LYS A 874 -16.57 -14.78 -30.74
CA LYS A 874 -16.64 -16.25 -30.59
C LYS A 874 -16.72 -16.74 -29.14
N ASN A 875 -16.93 -15.82 -28.18
CA ASN A 875 -16.95 -16.13 -26.74
C ASN A 875 -15.68 -16.86 -26.24
N MET A 876 -14.51 -16.52 -26.78
CA MET A 876 -13.23 -17.10 -26.41
C MET A 876 -12.21 -16.03 -26.05
N ALA A 877 -11.56 -16.17 -24.90
CA ALA A 877 -10.46 -15.30 -24.49
C ALA A 877 -9.22 -15.52 -25.40
N PRO A 878 -8.30 -14.54 -25.54
CA PRO A 878 -7.10 -14.66 -26.37
C PRO A 878 -6.32 -15.96 -26.13
N ARG A 879 -6.13 -16.33 -24.86
CA ARG A 879 -5.43 -17.57 -24.49
C ARG A 879 -6.18 -18.86 -24.87
N GLN A 880 -7.51 -18.82 -25.03
CA GLN A 880 -8.29 -19.96 -25.52
C GLN A 880 -8.11 -20.12 -27.03
N HIS A 881 -8.10 -19.02 -27.79
CA HIS A 881 -7.72 -19.05 -29.20
C HIS A 881 -6.28 -19.57 -29.39
N ALA A 882 -5.33 -19.09 -28.58
CA ALA A 882 -3.94 -19.53 -28.61
C ALA A 882 -3.74 -21.05 -28.38
N ARG A 883 -4.71 -21.74 -27.76
CA ARG A 883 -4.70 -23.20 -27.60
C ARG A 883 -5.26 -23.95 -28.81
N LYS A 884 -5.97 -23.26 -29.70
CA LYS A 884 -6.64 -23.83 -30.89
C LYS A 884 -5.90 -23.53 -32.19
N MET A 885 -5.15 -22.44 -32.23
CA MET A 885 -4.31 -22.06 -33.36
C MET A 885 -2.89 -21.77 -32.88
N LYS A 886 -1.90 -22.20 -33.68
CA LYS A 886 -0.50 -21.93 -33.39
C LYS A 886 -0.27 -20.43 -33.39
N VAL A 887 0.15 -19.86 -32.25
CA VAL A 887 0.41 -18.42 -32.16
C VAL A 887 1.62 -18.05 -33.03
N GLY A 888 2.74 -18.74 -32.83
CA GLY A 888 3.97 -18.52 -33.60
C GLY A 888 4.68 -17.21 -33.22
N LYS A 889 5.99 -17.15 -33.46
CA LYS A 889 6.79 -15.94 -33.20
C LYS A 889 6.60 -14.91 -34.31
N MET A 890 6.63 -13.64 -33.93
CA MET A 890 6.71 -12.52 -34.86
C MET A 890 8.19 -12.17 -35.12
N GLY A 891 8.59 -12.14 -36.38
CA GLY A 891 9.91 -11.65 -36.81
C GLY A 891 9.85 -10.19 -37.27
N TYR A 892 11.02 -9.63 -37.59
CA TYR A 892 11.16 -8.25 -38.08
C TYR A 892 10.27 -7.98 -39.30
N GLU A 893 10.33 -8.83 -40.33
CA GLU A 893 9.52 -8.68 -41.55
C GLU A 893 8.01 -8.69 -41.25
N GLY A 894 7.58 -9.56 -40.33
CA GLY A 894 6.18 -9.66 -39.93
C GLY A 894 5.70 -8.41 -39.19
N ALA A 895 6.53 -7.85 -38.31
CA ALA A 895 6.25 -6.60 -37.61
C ALA A 895 6.22 -5.40 -38.57
N TYR A 896 7.23 -5.27 -39.44
CA TYR A 896 7.31 -4.23 -40.46
C TYR A 896 6.09 -4.28 -41.39
N ARG A 897 5.74 -5.48 -41.89
CA ARG A 897 4.56 -5.67 -42.74
C ARG A 897 3.27 -5.27 -42.03
N ALA A 898 3.06 -5.75 -40.80
CA ALA A 898 1.87 -5.43 -40.03
C ALA A 898 1.67 -3.92 -39.85
N VAL A 899 2.75 -3.18 -39.57
CA VAL A 899 2.68 -1.73 -39.38
C VAL A 899 2.52 -0.99 -40.71
N SER A 900 3.41 -1.27 -41.67
CA SER A 900 3.46 -0.60 -42.98
C SER A 900 2.18 -0.74 -43.80
N GLU A 901 1.53 -1.91 -43.78
CA GLU A 901 0.25 -2.16 -44.48
C GLU A 901 -0.84 -1.18 -44.05
N TYR A 902 -1.00 -0.96 -42.74
CA TYR A 902 -2.00 -0.02 -42.21
C TYR A 902 -1.55 1.43 -42.33
N ARG A 903 -0.25 1.73 -42.21
CA ARG A 903 0.27 3.08 -42.42
C ARG A 903 0.08 3.57 -43.84
N MET A 904 0.31 2.72 -44.85
CA MET A 904 0.07 3.06 -46.25
C MET A 904 -1.42 3.22 -46.58
N LYS A 905 -2.29 2.40 -45.97
CA LYS A 905 -3.73 2.46 -46.21
C LYS A 905 -4.42 3.61 -45.46
N TYR A 906 -3.91 3.97 -44.28
CA TYR A 906 -4.48 5.00 -43.39
C TYR A 906 -3.40 5.98 -42.93
N PRO A 907 -2.87 6.85 -43.82
CA PRO A 907 -1.71 7.70 -43.56
C PRO A 907 -1.90 8.68 -42.41
N ASP A 908 -3.13 9.11 -42.13
CA ASP A 908 -3.43 10.06 -41.05
C ASP A 908 -3.56 9.41 -39.66
N LYS A 909 -3.66 8.08 -39.60
CA LYS A 909 -3.82 7.33 -38.34
C LYS A 909 -2.48 6.83 -37.82
N ALA A 910 -2.28 6.93 -36.51
CA ALA A 910 -1.13 6.30 -35.87
C ALA A 910 -1.29 4.78 -35.82
N VAL A 911 -0.19 4.05 -35.95
CA VAL A 911 -0.18 2.58 -35.81
C VAL A 911 0.79 2.19 -34.72
N VAL A 912 0.32 1.48 -33.71
CA VAL A 912 1.15 0.92 -32.63
C VAL A 912 1.13 -0.61 -32.68
N LEU A 913 2.22 -1.24 -32.27
CA LEU A 913 2.37 -2.70 -32.27
C LEU A 913 2.70 -3.20 -30.85
N TYR A 914 1.74 -3.90 -30.25
CA TYR A 914 1.88 -4.51 -28.93
C TYR A 914 1.58 -6.02 -28.91
N ALA A 915 1.60 -6.65 -30.09
CA ALA A 915 1.50 -8.09 -30.26
C ALA A 915 2.68 -8.85 -29.62
N GLN A 916 2.61 -10.17 -29.57
CA GLN A 916 3.68 -10.99 -28.99
C GLN A 916 5.06 -10.65 -29.60
N ASP A 917 6.10 -10.62 -28.76
CA ASP A 917 7.49 -10.32 -29.13
C ASP A 917 7.78 -8.87 -29.59
N TYR A 918 6.80 -7.95 -29.54
CA TYR A 918 6.99 -6.55 -29.97
C TYR A 918 8.18 -5.79 -29.36
N PRO A 919 8.65 -6.02 -28.10
CA PRO A 919 9.73 -5.20 -27.54
C PRO A 919 11.04 -5.33 -28.33
N ALA A 920 11.23 -6.45 -29.04
CA ALA A 920 12.39 -6.67 -29.90
C ALA A 920 12.24 -6.06 -31.30
N GLN A 921 11.06 -5.53 -31.65
CA GLN A 921 10.70 -5.11 -33.01
C GLN A 921 10.68 -3.58 -33.18
N GLY A 922 11.32 -2.81 -32.29
CA GLY A 922 11.29 -1.34 -32.30
C GLY A 922 11.66 -0.72 -33.65
N TRP A 923 12.74 -1.20 -34.29
CA TRP A 923 13.13 -0.73 -35.62
C TRP A 923 12.13 -1.14 -36.71
N ALA A 924 11.55 -2.34 -36.64
CA ALA A 924 10.54 -2.77 -37.61
C ALA A 924 9.29 -1.87 -37.55
N VAL A 925 8.89 -1.49 -36.33
CA VAL A 925 7.78 -0.55 -36.09
C VAL A 925 8.12 0.82 -36.68
N LEU A 926 9.27 1.40 -36.34
CA LEU A 926 9.68 2.72 -36.85
C LEU A 926 9.79 2.73 -38.38
N MET A 927 10.46 1.74 -38.96
CA MET A 927 10.65 1.65 -40.41
C MET A 927 9.34 1.37 -41.16
N GLY A 928 8.39 0.69 -40.52
CA GLY A 928 7.01 0.54 -41.01
C GLY A 928 6.18 1.82 -40.92
N GLY A 929 6.73 2.92 -40.38
CA GLY A 929 6.03 4.19 -40.15
C GLY A 929 5.16 4.22 -38.88
N GLY A 930 5.42 3.32 -37.93
CA GLY A 930 4.65 3.17 -36.70
C GLY A 930 5.05 4.13 -35.59
N SER A 931 4.16 4.26 -34.61
CA SER A 931 4.31 5.10 -33.41
C SER A 931 4.75 4.29 -32.19
N CYS A 932 5.33 4.98 -31.19
CA CYS A 932 5.77 4.36 -29.94
C CYS A 932 6.67 3.13 -30.13
N PRO A 933 7.65 3.16 -31.05
CA PRO A 933 8.57 2.04 -31.18
C PRO A 933 9.35 1.86 -29.88
N ASN A 934 9.59 0.62 -29.46
CA ASN A 934 10.42 0.34 -28.28
C ASN A 934 11.91 0.57 -28.60
N LEU A 935 12.30 1.84 -28.65
CA LEU A 935 13.63 2.37 -28.93
C LEU A 935 14.04 3.39 -27.85
N GLN A 936 15.31 3.81 -27.88
CA GLN A 936 15.89 4.82 -26.97
C GLN A 936 16.93 5.67 -27.70
N VAL A 937 16.54 6.29 -28.81
CA VAL A 937 17.38 7.22 -29.58
C VAL A 937 17.47 8.58 -28.87
N ALA A 938 18.64 8.90 -28.32
CA ALA A 938 18.85 10.14 -27.57
C ALA A 938 18.94 11.42 -28.43
N ASP A 939 19.10 11.30 -29.75
CA ASP A 939 19.26 12.43 -30.68
C ASP A 939 17.89 13.10 -30.94
N LYS A 940 17.74 14.36 -30.50
CA LYS A 940 16.47 15.11 -30.62
C LYS A 940 16.11 15.46 -32.05
N ASP A 941 17.10 15.69 -32.92
CA ASP A 941 16.84 16.01 -34.32
C ASP A 941 16.26 14.78 -35.02
N PHE A 942 16.75 13.58 -34.69
CA PHE A 942 16.18 12.33 -35.20
C PHE A 942 14.71 12.19 -34.80
N LEU A 943 14.40 12.39 -33.50
CA LEU A 943 13.04 12.30 -32.99
C LEU A 943 12.11 13.39 -33.56
N ALA A 944 12.64 14.56 -33.94
CA ALA A 944 11.88 15.62 -34.59
C ALA A 944 11.65 15.37 -36.08
N ASP A 945 12.61 14.73 -36.77
CA ASP A 945 12.58 14.50 -38.21
C ASP A 945 11.70 13.31 -38.61
N VAL A 946 11.82 12.18 -37.90
CA VAL A 946 11.12 10.91 -38.23
C VAL A 946 9.60 11.07 -38.39
N PRO A 947 8.88 11.83 -37.54
CA PRO A 947 7.44 12.03 -37.70
C PRO A 947 7.02 12.52 -39.10
N TYR A 948 7.90 13.25 -39.81
CA TYR A 948 7.62 13.81 -41.13
C TYR A 948 8.12 12.95 -42.30
N MET A 949 8.63 11.75 -42.03
CA MET A 949 9.07 10.81 -43.04
C MET A 949 7.98 9.78 -43.36
N ASN A 950 7.91 9.38 -44.62
CA ASN A 950 6.97 8.37 -45.11
C ASN A 950 7.69 7.09 -45.51
N VAL A 951 7.02 5.96 -45.35
CA VAL A 951 7.51 4.66 -45.85
C VAL A 951 7.72 4.76 -47.36
N VAL A 952 8.91 4.41 -47.82
CA VAL A 952 9.23 4.32 -49.24
C VAL A 952 9.24 2.84 -49.64
N PRO A 953 8.28 2.39 -50.47
CA PRO A 953 8.22 1.00 -50.90
C PRO A 953 9.52 0.55 -51.57
N SER A 954 10.10 -0.53 -51.06
CA SER A 954 11.28 -1.19 -51.62
C SER A 954 10.88 -2.45 -52.38
N THR A 955 11.60 -2.77 -53.44
CA THR A 955 11.44 -4.03 -54.19
C THR A 955 12.41 -5.11 -53.72
N THR A 956 13.27 -4.81 -52.75
CA THR A 956 14.23 -5.75 -52.15
C THR A 956 13.99 -5.92 -50.66
N ALA A 957 14.34 -7.09 -50.12
CA ALA A 957 14.37 -7.37 -48.69
C ALA A 957 15.68 -6.94 -48.01
N ASP A 958 16.62 -6.36 -48.77
CA ASP A 958 17.96 -6.02 -48.26
C ASP A 958 17.97 -4.74 -47.41
N TYR A 959 16.99 -3.86 -47.60
CA TYR A 959 16.81 -2.65 -46.80
C TYR A 959 15.37 -2.13 -46.85
N GLU A 960 14.96 -1.43 -45.78
CA GLU A 960 13.78 -0.57 -45.76
C GLU A 960 14.18 0.90 -45.65
N MET A 961 13.29 1.80 -46.10
CA MET A 961 13.55 3.24 -46.05
C MET A 961 12.29 4.02 -45.68
N ILE A 962 12.48 5.00 -44.80
CA ILE A 962 11.54 6.12 -44.62
C ILE A 962 12.23 7.40 -45.12
N ALA A 963 11.48 8.28 -45.78
CA ALA A 963 12.03 9.52 -46.30
C ALA A 963 11.03 10.68 -46.24
N GLY A 964 11.56 11.89 -46.06
CA GLY A 964 10.81 13.15 -46.10
C GLY A 964 11.57 14.17 -46.92
N GLU A 965 10.86 15.00 -47.68
CA GLU A 965 11.50 15.96 -48.59
C GLU A 965 12.44 16.91 -47.84
N LYS A 966 12.06 17.38 -46.64
CA LYS A 966 12.82 18.38 -45.87
C LYS A 966 13.76 17.76 -44.84
N GLN A 967 13.50 16.53 -44.41
CA GLN A 967 14.20 15.86 -43.32
C GLN A 967 15.30 14.92 -43.82
N GLY A 968 15.16 14.42 -45.06
CA GLY A 968 16.07 13.45 -45.65
C GLY A 968 15.55 12.03 -45.53
N ALA A 969 16.41 11.06 -45.22
CA ALA A 969 16.01 9.65 -45.22
C ALA A 969 16.66 8.85 -44.09
N VAL A 970 15.95 7.84 -43.59
CA VAL A 970 16.46 6.83 -42.68
C VAL A 970 16.32 5.48 -43.36
N LEU A 971 17.39 4.70 -43.34
CA LEU A 971 17.45 3.36 -43.91
C LEU A 971 17.80 2.37 -42.82
N HIS A 972 17.12 1.22 -42.82
CA HIS A 972 17.58 0.06 -42.09
C HIS A 972 18.11 -0.95 -43.10
N VAL A 973 19.42 -1.18 -43.07
CA VAL A 973 20.12 -2.02 -44.03
C VAL A 973 20.50 -3.34 -43.36
N HIS A 974 20.13 -4.47 -43.94
CA HIS A 974 20.28 -5.80 -43.33
C HIS A 974 21.60 -6.51 -43.66
N LYS A 975 22.37 -5.97 -44.62
CA LYS A 975 23.68 -6.50 -45.02
C LYS A 975 24.54 -5.43 -45.65
N ALA A 976 25.86 -5.61 -45.65
CA ALA A 976 26.76 -4.67 -46.33
C ALA A 976 26.41 -4.58 -47.82
N MET A 977 26.15 -3.37 -48.32
CA MET A 977 25.75 -3.12 -49.70
C MET A 977 25.87 -1.64 -50.07
N ASP A 978 25.87 -1.36 -51.37
CA ASP A 978 25.67 -0.01 -51.89
C ASP A 978 24.18 0.21 -52.16
N VAL A 979 23.62 1.28 -51.60
CA VAL A 979 22.21 1.66 -51.81
C VAL A 979 22.15 2.93 -52.64
N LYS A 980 21.53 2.86 -53.82
CA LYS A 980 21.26 4.04 -54.67
C LYS A 980 19.97 4.71 -54.20
N LEU A 981 20.10 5.95 -53.73
CA LEU A 981 19.02 6.76 -53.19
C LEU A 981 18.70 7.90 -54.14
N SER A 982 17.42 8.13 -54.39
CA SER A 982 16.94 9.37 -55.01
C SER A 982 16.51 10.32 -53.90
N LEU A 983 17.24 11.42 -53.71
CA LEU A 983 17.00 12.41 -52.66
C LEU A 983 16.98 13.82 -53.26
N PRO A 984 16.17 14.74 -52.70
CA PRO A 984 16.17 16.14 -53.11
C PRO A 984 17.57 16.76 -53.11
N SER A 985 17.83 17.68 -54.04
CA SER A 985 19.13 18.36 -54.08
C SER A 985 19.35 19.17 -52.79
N GLY A 986 20.50 19.00 -52.14
CA GLY A 986 20.74 19.61 -50.84
C GLY A 986 22.06 19.20 -50.20
N LYS A 987 22.29 19.68 -48.97
CA LYS A 987 23.37 19.20 -48.11
C LYS A 987 22.79 18.20 -47.11
N TYR A 988 23.53 17.14 -46.86
CA TYR A 988 23.13 16.08 -45.93
C TYR A 988 24.27 15.72 -44.98
N CYS A 989 23.95 15.39 -43.75
CA CYS A 989 24.84 14.70 -42.81
C CYS A 989 24.48 13.22 -42.83
N VAL A 990 25.47 12.34 -42.98
CA VAL A 990 25.28 10.90 -42.92
C VAL A 990 25.66 10.42 -41.53
N LYS A 991 24.68 9.89 -40.81
CA LYS A 991 24.81 9.34 -39.47
C LYS A 991 24.54 7.83 -39.51
N TYR A 992 25.11 7.11 -38.56
CA TYR A 992 24.86 5.69 -38.31
C TYR A 992 24.34 5.51 -36.89
N ILE A 993 23.25 4.76 -36.76
CA ILE A 993 22.62 4.40 -35.49
C ILE A 993 22.80 2.90 -35.29
N THR A 994 23.37 2.53 -34.15
CA THR A 994 23.51 1.12 -33.76
C THR A 994 22.15 0.53 -33.40
N SER A 995 21.79 -0.61 -34.00
CA SER A 995 20.46 -1.22 -33.84
C SER A 995 20.13 -1.62 -32.40
N LYS A 996 21.15 -2.02 -31.61
CA LYS A 996 20.97 -2.56 -30.25
C LYS A 996 20.87 -1.49 -29.16
N ASP A 997 21.71 -0.46 -29.20
CA ASP A 997 21.80 0.57 -28.15
C ASP A 997 21.46 1.99 -28.64
N CYS A 998 20.96 2.11 -29.87
CA CYS A 998 20.42 3.36 -30.44
C CYS A 998 21.39 4.56 -30.41
N LYS A 999 22.70 4.30 -30.37
CA LYS A 999 23.72 5.35 -30.34
C LYS A 999 23.93 5.91 -31.73
N VAL A 1000 23.79 7.23 -31.83
CA VAL A 1000 24.01 7.97 -33.08
C VAL A 1000 25.49 8.35 -33.20
N SER A 1001 26.07 8.06 -34.36
CA SER A 1001 27.45 8.42 -34.72
C SER A 1001 27.45 9.12 -36.09
N VAL A 1002 28.26 10.17 -36.25
CA VAL A 1002 28.37 10.86 -37.54
C VAL A 1002 29.41 10.15 -38.39
N LEU A 1003 29.00 9.63 -39.55
CA LEU A 1003 29.91 9.05 -40.55
C LEU A 1003 30.47 10.14 -41.47
N VAL A 1004 29.60 11.01 -41.96
CA VAL A 1004 29.96 12.11 -42.87
C VAL A 1004 29.26 13.38 -42.43
N LYS A 1005 30.03 14.40 -42.04
CA LYS A 1005 29.49 15.66 -41.51
C LYS A 1005 28.67 16.46 -42.53
N SER A 1006 29.05 16.39 -43.81
CA SER A 1006 28.33 17.07 -44.88
C SER A 1006 28.65 16.45 -46.24
N VAL A 1007 27.63 16.13 -47.02
CA VAL A 1007 27.72 15.70 -48.42
C VAL A 1007 26.70 16.46 -49.25
N LYS A 1008 27.06 16.85 -50.48
CA LYS A 1008 26.13 17.49 -51.43
C LYS A 1008 25.48 16.41 -52.28
N VAL A 1009 24.15 16.34 -52.27
CA VAL A 1009 23.35 15.44 -53.11
C VAL A 1009 22.73 16.25 -54.25
N LYS A 1010 22.74 15.70 -55.46
CA LYS A 1010 22.19 16.32 -56.68
C LYS A 1010 21.22 15.36 -57.39
N GLY A 1011 20.16 14.95 -56.70
CA GLY A 1011 19.17 13.99 -57.20
C GLY A 1011 19.51 12.55 -56.83
N ASP A 1012 20.70 12.06 -57.21
CA ASP A 1012 21.13 10.70 -56.89
C ASP A 1012 22.29 10.70 -55.88
N TYR A 1013 22.26 9.76 -54.93
CA TYR A 1013 23.31 9.52 -53.96
C TYR A 1013 23.51 8.01 -53.75
N THR A 1014 24.76 7.55 -53.70
CA THR A 1014 25.07 6.16 -53.33
C THR A 1014 25.54 6.13 -51.89
N LEU A 1015 24.75 5.50 -51.03
CA LEU A 1015 25.14 5.18 -49.67
C LEU A 1015 25.96 3.90 -49.68
N HIS A 1016 27.23 4.01 -49.27
CA HIS A 1016 28.09 2.85 -49.03
C HIS A 1016 27.83 2.33 -47.61
N ALA A 1017 26.93 1.35 -47.48
CA ALA A 1017 26.62 0.73 -46.19
C ALA A 1017 27.61 -0.42 -45.93
N GLU A 1018 28.66 -0.14 -45.17
CA GLU A 1018 29.74 -1.12 -44.89
C GLU A 1018 29.30 -2.28 -43.99
N LYS A 1019 28.18 -2.13 -43.28
CA LYS A 1019 27.63 -3.11 -42.34
C LYS A 1019 26.13 -2.93 -42.13
N GLU A 1020 25.50 -3.96 -41.56
CA GLU A 1020 24.12 -3.92 -41.09
C GLU A 1020 23.91 -2.78 -40.06
N GLY A 1021 22.74 -2.15 -40.12
CA GLY A 1021 22.31 -1.15 -39.14
C GLY A 1021 21.53 -0.01 -39.78
N ILE A 1022 21.39 1.08 -39.02
CA ILE A 1022 20.52 2.18 -39.39
C ILE A 1022 21.37 3.33 -39.90
N TYR A 1023 21.07 3.82 -41.10
CA TYR A 1023 21.76 4.94 -41.72
C TYR A 1023 20.78 6.10 -41.87
N TRP A 1024 21.13 7.24 -41.30
CA TRP A 1024 20.30 8.44 -41.33
C TRP A 1024 21.00 9.54 -42.13
N LEU A 1025 20.43 9.88 -43.27
CA LEU A 1025 20.83 10.99 -44.11
C LEU A 1025 20.00 12.21 -43.72
N GLN A 1026 20.45 12.92 -42.69
CA GLN A 1026 19.82 14.14 -42.19
C GLN A 1026 20.04 15.27 -43.18
N ARG A 1027 18.98 15.94 -43.65
CA ARG A 1027 19.13 17.15 -44.46
C ARG A 1027 19.56 18.32 -43.57
N LEU A 1028 20.56 19.09 -44.02
CA LEU A 1028 21.18 20.22 -43.29
C LEU A 1028 20.67 21.60 -43.74
#